data_AF-A0A927Y8Z0-F1
#
_entry.id   AF-A0A927Y8Z0-F1
#
_cell.length_a   1.000
_cell.length_b   1.000
_cell.length_c   1.000
_cell.angle_alpha   90.00
_cell.angle_beta   90.00
_cell.angle_gamma   90.00
#
_symmetry.space_group_name_H-M   'P 1'
#
loop_
_entity.id
_entity.type
_entity.pdbx_description
1 polymer ?
#
loop_
_entity_poly.entity_id
_entity_poly.type
_entity_poly.pdbx_seq_one_letter_code
_entity_poly.pdbx_strand_id
1 'polypeptide(L)'
;MKTLGKINELHLWKKKNWIILLGMELLLLIWGIAGLFGKSRIYEYGVEEATVQFGDYLQERQGYVADVMTGATGSMMAFEGISLPRGHYVVSLKYETDTDYVNGCKVIADAAGFRGCLANGDVFHAALRETNLDMWLLRDAGPIAVQVDYNAGTLIVGGLTIRETNALNRIYLTVLLFGIALCNSVLLFREYDKLVGVSERTKRVMFGLGVIWIFSSLPLLTDYILESGDVTYHLNRIEGIKDGILSGQFPVRIAPRWLEGNGYASAIFYPEITLLPAAILRMIGFTITTSYRIYMMIMNLITVLVSYYCFSKMFRNEYIGVLCSMLHVLSIYRIFNMYVKGSLGEMQAMVFLPLLVYGFYRVFTQDSETNSYKWTFLPLTVAFAGLIQSHLLTCELVGGFTILLCIILWKKVLRKATFLVLTKTVILSVLISAWFLVPFFDYMVTGNFVIQNVSARTIQERGLYVAHLFTPIPFYGDNTLFKHTGMVETAPVGIGFILLIVILIWLYLWFTKGKQGLKEKGLSGEDINLGILVSVFAIISMVMSLNVFPWDRIQTVNGVLAVLVSSLQFPTRLLTIANIMLVVLAGIIGKYVLVSGKESLVGGFVISICGLTVLTSLFGMNDHLHKGKYMKIYGPSGMGYGYIAGAEYLPYGTDQTRLVFRNPESSENVCIEGFEKGALKVDVNCYNIGSGEGILTMPLLYYKGYVAYDVDTKEELEVFDGENHSVSVKVPEGYSGVICTRFVSPWYWRVAEGITVLTVFGVVLLYRRDKKKGIISCEK
;
A
#
# COMPACT_ATOMS: atom_id res chain seq x y z
N MET A 1 32.29 -1.18 2.63
CA MET A 1 33.54 -1.21 3.45
C MET A 1 34.62 -0.29 2.89
N LYS A 2 35.02 -0.36 1.60
CA LYS A 2 35.95 0.64 1.03
C LYS A 2 35.44 2.09 1.11
N THR A 3 34.15 2.33 0.91
CA THR A 3 33.54 3.68 1.01
C THR A 3 33.51 4.21 2.45
N LEU A 4 33.21 3.36 3.44
CA LEU A 4 33.22 3.73 4.86
C LEU A 4 34.63 4.05 5.37
N GLY A 5 35.65 3.31 4.90
CA GLY A 5 37.05 3.63 5.20
C GLY A 5 37.43 5.03 4.68
N LYS A 6 37.05 5.35 3.44
CA LYS A 6 37.27 6.68 2.84
C LYS A 6 36.45 7.80 3.51
N ILE A 7 35.27 7.49 4.04
CA ILE A 7 34.50 8.47 4.82
C ILE A 7 35.23 8.78 6.15
N ASN A 8 35.84 7.79 6.80
CA ASN A 8 36.63 8.02 8.02
C ASN A 8 37.89 8.88 7.76
N GLU A 9 38.45 8.82 6.55
CA GLU A 9 39.58 9.68 6.11
C GLU A 9 39.19 11.16 6.02
N LEU A 10 37.90 11.50 5.97
CA LEU A 10 37.45 12.91 5.95
C LEU A 10 37.69 13.64 7.28
N HIS A 11 37.96 12.90 8.37
CA HIS A 11 38.17 13.41 9.73
C HIS A 11 37.19 14.54 10.10
N LEU A 12 35.89 14.33 9.80
CA LEU A 12 34.87 15.37 9.90
C LEU A 12 34.78 15.96 11.32
N TRP A 13 34.97 15.12 12.35
CA TRP A 13 35.00 15.52 13.76
C TRP A 13 36.16 16.45 14.14
N LYS A 14 37.19 16.61 13.30
CA LYS A 14 38.28 17.58 13.50
C LYS A 14 38.01 18.93 12.82
N LYS A 15 37.00 19.02 11.94
CA LYS A 15 36.69 20.24 11.19
C LYS A 15 35.77 21.15 12.01
N LYS A 16 36.22 22.37 12.32
CA LYS A 16 35.46 23.38 13.09
C LYS A 16 34.02 23.58 12.57
N ASN A 17 33.83 23.65 11.25
CA ASN A 17 32.51 23.86 10.65
C ASN A 17 31.55 22.70 10.90
N TRP A 18 32.03 21.45 10.95
CA TRP A 18 31.21 20.28 11.25
C TRP A 18 30.84 20.21 12.73
N ILE A 19 31.74 20.61 13.62
CA ILE A 19 31.44 20.73 15.05
C ILE A 19 30.35 21.79 15.29
N ILE A 20 30.46 22.95 14.62
CA ILE A 20 29.44 24.01 14.70
C ILE A 20 28.09 23.50 14.17
N LEU A 21 28.09 22.85 13.00
CA LEU A 21 26.88 22.26 12.42
C LEU A 21 26.22 21.26 13.38
N LEU A 22 26.97 20.28 13.91
CA LEU A 22 26.45 19.30 14.86
C LEU A 22 25.95 19.96 16.14
N GLY A 23 26.60 21.03 16.62
CA GLY A 23 26.12 21.82 17.75
C GLY A 23 24.78 22.51 17.47
N MET A 24 24.62 23.11 16.28
CA MET A 24 23.35 23.71 15.84
C MET A 24 22.24 22.66 15.68
N GLU A 25 22.56 21.52 15.07
CA GLU A 25 21.63 20.39 14.90
C GLU A 25 21.19 19.84 16.27
N LEU A 26 22.13 19.69 17.21
CA LEU A 26 21.82 19.25 18.57
C LEU A 26 20.88 20.23 19.29
N LEU A 27 21.11 21.54 19.18
CA LEU A 27 20.23 22.55 19.76
C LEU A 27 18.82 22.51 19.15
N LEU A 28 18.72 22.36 17.83
CA LEU A 28 17.43 22.20 17.15
C LEU A 28 16.70 20.93 17.60
N LEU A 29 17.42 19.82 17.76
CA LEU A 29 16.87 18.56 18.26
C LEU A 29 16.41 18.66 19.71
N ILE A 30 17.19 19.29 20.58
CA ILE A 30 16.79 19.54 21.98
C ILE A 30 15.51 20.36 22.00
N TRP A 31 15.41 21.41 21.17
CA TRP A 31 14.21 22.23 21.07
C TRP A 31 12.99 21.44 20.55
N GLY A 32 13.17 20.63 19.51
CA GLY A 32 12.12 19.75 18.99
C GLY A 32 11.65 18.68 20.00
N ILE A 33 12.59 18.10 20.75
CA ILE A 33 12.31 17.11 21.81
C ILE A 33 11.60 17.77 22.99
N ALA A 34 12.03 18.96 23.41
CA ALA A 34 11.35 19.71 24.47
C ALA A 34 9.88 19.98 24.12
N GLY A 35 9.57 20.24 22.84
CA GLY A 35 8.20 20.39 22.35
C GLY A 35 7.33 19.13 22.48
N LEU A 36 7.89 17.94 22.70
CA LEU A 36 7.10 16.73 22.94
C LEU A 36 6.50 16.67 24.35
N PHE A 37 7.11 17.40 25.30
CA PHE A 37 6.76 17.38 26.71
C PHE A 37 6.01 18.67 27.07
N GLY A 38 4.68 18.58 27.14
CA GLY A 38 3.79 19.67 27.53
C GLY A 38 2.46 19.14 28.05
N LYS A 39 1.74 19.93 28.85
CA LYS A 39 0.39 19.57 29.31
C LYS A 39 -0.57 19.68 28.12
N SER A 40 -1.33 18.62 27.84
CA SER A 40 -2.48 18.68 26.94
C SER A 40 -3.48 19.70 27.47
N ARG A 41 -3.70 20.78 26.74
CA ARG A 41 -4.78 21.73 27.02
C ARG A 41 -6.10 21.06 26.67
N ILE A 42 -7.08 21.22 27.53
CA ILE A 42 -8.45 20.78 27.31
C ILE A 42 -9.32 22.03 27.34
N TYR A 43 -10.10 22.23 26.30
CA TYR A 43 -11.07 23.29 26.18
C TYR A 43 -12.45 22.62 26.21
N GLU A 44 -13.25 22.95 27.21
CA GLU A 44 -14.61 22.43 27.37
C GLU A 44 -15.58 23.55 27.07
N TYR A 45 -16.56 23.25 26.23
CA TYR A 45 -17.61 24.17 25.84
C TYR A 45 -18.96 23.54 26.22
N GLY A 46 -19.65 24.20 27.14
CA GLY A 46 -21.02 23.83 27.51
C GLY A 46 -21.98 24.07 26.36
N VAL A 47 -23.15 23.42 26.40
CA VAL A 47 -24.19 23.61 25.38
C VAL A 47 -24.74 25.04 25.35
N GLU A 48 -24.68 25.74 26.49
CA GLU A 48 -24.95 27.17 26.65
C GLU A 48 -24.01 28.11 25.88
N GLU A 49 -22.82 27.65 25.49
CA GLU A 49 -21.86 28.43 24.68
C GLU A 49 -22.11 28.30 23.18
N ALA A 50 -23.06 27.45 22.76
CA ALA A 50 -23.38 27.23 21.36
C ALA A 50 -24.43 28.23 20.83
N THR A 51 -24.22 28.69 19.60
CA THR A 51 -25.23 29.40 18.83
C THR A 51 -26.22 28.40 18.26
N VAL A 52 -27.48 28.41 18.72
CA VAL A 52 -28.54 27.48 18.28
C VAL A 52 -29.44 28.17 17.25
N GLN A 53 -29.62 27.53 16.09
CA GLN A 53 -30.53 28.02 15.04
C GLN A 53 -31.97 27.49 15.25
N PHE A 54 -32.09 26.22 15.64
CA PHE A 54 -33.35 25.57 15.98
C PHE A 54 -33.11 24.38 16.94
N GLY A 55 -34.16 23.97 17.65
CA GLY A 55 -34.13 22.92 18.67
C GLY A 55 -34.35 23.45 20.09
N ASP A 56 -34.86 22.60 20.97
CA ASP A 56 -35.27 22.95 22.33
C ASP A 56 -34.29 22.41 23.37
N TYR A 57 -34.03 23.18 24.43
CA TYR A 57 -33.17 22.73 25.53
C TYR A 57 -33.92 21.80 26.48
N LEU A 58 -33.38 20.60 26.69
CA LEU A 58 -33.97 19.56 27.54
C LEU A 58 -33.17 19.42 28.84
N GLN A 59 -33.73 19.92 29.94
CA GLN A 59 -33.08 19.94 31.26
C GLN A 59 -32.68 18.55 31.77
N GLU A 60 -33.50 17.53 31.55
CA GLU A 60 -33.26 16.16 32.02
C GLU A 60 -32.03 15.52 31.40
N ARG A 61 -31.72 15.88 30.14
CA ARG A 61 -30.59 15.34 29.37
C ARG A 61 -29.45 16.34 29.19
N GLN A 62 -29.59 17.54 29.77
CA GLN A 62 -28.59 18.63 29.71
C GLN A 62 -28.09 18.93 28.29
N GLY A 63 -29.01 19.00 27.31
CA GLY A 63 -28.65 19.20 25.91
C GLY A 63 -29.77 19.76 25.05
N TYR A 64 -29.42 20.21 23.84
CA TYR A 64 -30.39 20.68 22.83
C TYR A 64 -30.90 19.50 22.01
N VAL A 65 -32.22 19.44 21.82
CA VAL A 65 -32.93 18.44 21.04
C VAL A 65 -33.43 19.02 19.72
N ALA A 66 -33.21 18.30 18.63
CA ALA A 66 -33.94 18.45 17.39
C ALA A 66 -34.63 17.13 17.06
N ASP A 67 -35.91 17.19 16.70
CA ASP A 67 -36.71 16.04 16.34
C ASP A 67 -37.58 16.31 15.10
N VAL A 68 -38.35 15.31 14.66
CA VAL A 68 -39.26 15.45 13.50
C VAL A 68 -40.31 16.55 13.72
N MET A 69 -40.69 16.83 14.96
CA MET A 69 -41.70 17.85 15.31
C MET A 69 -41.19 19.27 15.11
N THR A 70 -39.87 19.48 15.20
CA THR A 70 -39.26 20.78 14.90
C THR A 70 -39.45 21.20 13.42
N GLY A 71 -39.62 20.23 12.51
CA GLY A 71 -39.83 20.48 11.08
C GLY A 71 -38.66 21.17 10.34
N ALA A 72 -37.52 21.37 11.00
CA ALA A 72 -36.35 22.06 10.48
C ALA A 72 -35.23 21.06 10.14
N THR A 73 -34.44 21.36 9.10
CA THR A 73 -33.25 20.59 8.71
C THR A 73 -32.11 21.54 8.33
N GLY A 74 -30.87 21.07 8.44
CA GLY A 74 -29.67 21.86 8.18
C GLY A 74 -28.84 22.09 9.44
N SER A 75 -28.23 23.28 9.52
CA SER A 75 -27.33 23.66 10.62
C SER A 75 -28.13 23.86 11.91
N MET A 76 -28.12 22.88 12.81
CA MET A 76 -28.88 22.93 14.08
C MET A 76 -28.25 23.93 15.05
N MET A 77 -26.96 23.77 15.29
CA MET A 77 -26.20 24.59 16.23
C MET A 77 -24.72 24.62 15.85
N ALA A 78 -24.02 25.64 16.32
CA ALA A 78 -22.57 25.76 16.15
C ALA A 78 -21.91 26.30 17.42
N PHE A 79 -20.78 25.70 17.79
CA PHE A 79 -19.88 26.28 18.79
C PHE A 79 -18.94 27.24 18.07
N GLU A 80 -19.20 28.54 18.18
CA GLU A 80 -18.52 29.60 17.42
C GLU A 80 -17.49 30.35 18.26
N GLY A 81 -16.69 31.22 17.63
CA GLY A 81 -15.76 32.09 18.34
C GLY A 81 -14.54 31.36 18.94
N ILE A 82 -14.33 30.09 18.60
CA ILE A 82 -13.25 29.28 19.13
C ILE A 82 -11.91 29.82 18.59
N SER A 83 -11.00 30.17 19.49
CA SER A 83 -9.66 30.66 19.15
C SER A 83 -8.62 29.72 19.72
N LEU A 84 -7.86 29.07 18.84
CA LEU A 84 -6.88 28.06 19.22
C LEU A 84 -5.51 28.40 18.64
N PRO A 85 -4.42 28.21 19.40
CA PRO A 85 -3.08 28.29 18.84
C PRO A 85 -2.84 27.13 17.86
N ARG A 86 -1.82 27.26 17.00
CA ARG A 86 -1.37 26.17 16.13
C ARG A 86 -1.15 24.89 16.93
N GLY A 87 -1.66 23.77 16.45
CA GLY A 87 -1.66 22.53 17.20
C GLY A 87 -2.39 21.40 16.46
N HIS A 88 -2.32 20.21 17.04
CA HIS A 88 -3.21 19.12 16.65
C HIS A 88 -4.20 18.87 17.78
N TYR A 89 -5.48 18.87 17.44
CA TYR A 89 -6.58 18.75 18.38
C TYR A 89 -7.46 17.57 18.04
N VAL A 90 -7.97 16.89 19.06
CA VAL A 90 -9.11 15.98 18.94
C VAL A 90 -10.33 16.74 19.43
N VAL A 91 -11.30 16.90 18.53
CA VAL A 91 -12.58 17.54 18.79
C VAL A 91 -13.59 16.44 19.08
N SER A 92 -14.01 16.35 20.34
CA SER A 92 -14.93 15.35 20.87
C SER A 92 -16.30 15.97 21.08
N LEU A 93 -17.30 15.48 20.35
CA LEU A 93 -18.67 15.98 20.45
C LEU A 93 -19.55 14.90 21.09
N LYS A 94 -20.23 15.26 22.18
CA LYS A 94 -21.18 14.38 22.86
C LYS A 94 -22.56 14.52 22.24
N TYR A 95 -23.16 13.41 21.86
CA TYR A 95 -24.48 13.40 21.26
C TYR A 95 -25.25 12.11 21.57
N GLU A 96 -26.54 12.14 21.27
CA GLU A 96 -27.40 10.97 21.23
C GLU A 96 -28.33 11.09 20.03
N THR A 97 -28.48 10.02 19.26
CA THR A 97 -29.32 9.98 18.06
C THR A 97 -30.00 8.63 17.96
N ASP A 98 -31.15 8.57 17.30
CA ASP A 98 -31.87 7.33 16.96
C ASP A 98 -31.62 6.88 15.50
N THR A 99 -30.83 7.66 14.74
CA THR A 99 -30.51 7.41 13.34
C THR A 99 -29.00 7.25 13.11
N ASP A 100 -28.63 6.37 12.18
CA ASP A 100 -27.25 6.19 11.71
C ASP A 100 -27.03 6.91 10.38
N TYR A 101 -25.86 7.55 10.22
CA TYR A 101 -25.42 8.22 8.96
C TYR A 101 -26.26 9.41 8.50
N VAL A 102 -27.24 9.86 9.29
CA VAL A 102 -28.17 10.94 8.92
C VAL A 102 -27.68 12.30 9.42
N ASN A 103 -27.35 12.38 10.70
CA ASN A 103 -26.90 13.59 11.38
C ASN A 103 -25.36 13.60 11.45
N GLY A 104 -24.74 14.76 11.65
CA GLY A 104 -23.29 14.82 11.71
C GLY A 104 -22.73 16.15 12.17
N CYS A 105 -21.40 16.27 12.16
CA CYS A 105 -20.71 17.50 12.51
C CYS A 105 -19.49 17.76 11.63
N LYS A 106 -19.07 19.03 11.57
CA LYS A 106 -17.91 19.46 10.82
C LYS A 106 -17.23 20.66 11.48
N VAL A 107 -15.94 20.80 11.22
CA VAL A 107 -15.15 21.96 11.63
C VAL A 107 -15.09 22.98 10.49
N ILE A 108 -15.42 24.22 10.78
CA ILE A 108 -15.35 25.37 9.87
C ILE A 108 -14.29 26.33 10.41
N ALA A 109 -13.36 26.73 9.55
CA ALA A 109 -12.22 27.57 9.96
C ALA A 109 -11.79 28.50 8.81
N ASP A 110 -12.73 29.28 8.29
CA ASP A 110 -12.48 30.16 7.13
C ASP A 110 -11.38 31.20 7.41
N ALA A 111 -11.30 31.69 8.66
CA ALA A 111 -10.28 32.63 9.10
C ALA A 111 -8.85 32.03 9.13
N ALA A 112 -8.70 30.71 9.12
CA ALA A 112 -7.39 30.05 9.11
C ALA A 112 -6.66 30.22 7.76
N GLY A 113 -7.38 30.61 6.70
CA GLY A 113 -6.85 30.80 5.35
C GLY A 113 -6.44 29.49 4.68
N PHE A 114 -5.77 29.60 3.53
CA PHE A 114 -5.39 28.43 2.72
C PHE A 114 -4.53 27.45 3.52
N ARG A 115 -5.07 26.24 3.74
CA ARG A 115 -4.46 25.15 4.54
C ARG A 115 -4.18 25.51 6.00
N GLY A 116 -4.87 26.51 6.55
CA GLY A 116 -4.72 26.86 7.96
C GLY A 116 -5.28 25.79 8.90
N CYS A 117 -6.39 25.17 8.50
CA CYS A 117 -7.05 24.09 9.23
C CYS A 117 -7.29 22.90 8.29
N LEU A 118 -6.84 21.72 8.69
CA LEU A 118 -7.14 20.46 8.02
C LEU A 118 -7.99 19.62 8.96
N ALA A 119 -9.25 19.43 8.63
CA ALA A 119 -10.18 18.59 9.37
C ALA A 119 -11.18 17.98 8.38
N ASN A 120 -11.72 16.82 8.74
CA ASN A 120 -12.90 16.25 8.08
C ASN A 120 -14.08 16.34 9.04
N GLY A 121 -15.31 16.28 8.52
CA GLY A 121 -16.49 16.04 9.36
C GLY A 121 -16.62 14.57 9.74
N ASP A 122 -17.63 14.26 10.55
CA ASP A 122 -18.05 12.90 10.85
C ASP A 122 -19.57 12.83 10.90
N VAL A 123 -20.08 11.62 10.71
CA VAL A 123 -21.49 11.29 10.85
C VAL A 123 -21.75 10.70 12.24
N PHE A 124 -23.00 10.80 12.68
CA PHE A 124 -23.45 10.26 13.95
C PHE A 124 -24.02 8.85 13.80
N HIS A 125 -23.85 8.08 14.87
CA HIS A 125 -24.27 6.69 14.96
C HIS A 125 -25.09 6.48 16.24
N ALA A 126 -26.20 5.76 16.14
CA ALA A 126 -27.15 5.62 17.24
C ALA A 126 -26.58 4.87 18.46
N ALA A 127 -25.67 3.93 18.22
CA ALA A 127 -25.01 3.17 19.28
C ALA A 127 -23.88 3.94 19.99
N LEU A 128 -23.43 5.07 19.42
CA LEU A 128 -22.35 5.87 20.00
C LEU A 128 -22.92 7.06 20.77
N ARG A 129 -22.18 7.50 21.79
CA ARG A 129 -22.51 8.68 22.62
C ARG A 129 -21.56 9.86 22.40
N GLU A 130 -20.50 9.62 21.66
CA GLU A 130 -19.46 10.60 21.37
C GLU A 130 -18.84 10.27 20.00
N THR A 131 -18.45 11.30 19.25
CA THR A 131 -17.56 11.15 18.09
C THR A 131 -16.32 12.02 18.23
N ASN A 132 -15.21 11.56 17.64
CA ASN A 132 -13.89 12.16 17.74
C ASN A 132 -13.37 12.56 16.35
N LEU A 133 -13.12 13.85 16.17
CA LEU A 133 -12.60 14.46 14.96
C LEU A 133 -11.16 14.91 15.14
N ASP A 134 -10.27 14.51 14.25
CA ASP A 134 -8.91 15.06 14.20
C ASP A 134 -8.89 16.41 13.47
N MET A 135 -8.26 17.42 14.08
CA MET A 135 -8.06 18.75 13.52
C MET A 135 -6.58 19.15 13.58
N TRP A 136 -5.96 19.33 12.41
CA TRP A 136 -4.62 19.89 12.27
C TRP A 136 -4.71 21.40 11.99
N LEU A 137 -4.40 22.19 13.01
CA LEU A 137 -4.36 23.63 12.92
C LEU A 137 -2.91 24.09 12.70
N LEU A 138 -2.57 24.47 11.46
CA LEU A 138 -1.19 24.75 11.05
C LEU A 138 -0.73 26.19 11.33
N ARG A 139 -1.67 27.05 11.74
CA ARG A 139 -1.45 28.46 12.08
C ARG A 139 -2.35 28.82 13.25
N ASP A 140 -1.95 29.81 14.03
CA ASP A 140 -2.85 30.38 15.04
C ASP A 140 -4.07 30.95 14.28
N ALA A 141 -5.27 30.48 14.61
CA ALA A 141 -6.47 30.84 13.88
C ALA A 141 -7.69 30.92 14.80
N GLY A 142 -8.52 31.93 14.51
CA GLY A 142 -9.81 32.20 15.12
C GLY A 142 -10.52 33.32 14.34
N PRO A 143 -11.86 33.27 14.21
CA PRO A 143 -12.76 32.28 14.83
C PRO A 143 -12.83 30.95 14.04
N ILE A 144 -12.79 29.85 14.78
CA ILE A 144 -13.13 28.49 14.36
C ILE A 144 -14.56 28.20 14.84
N ALA A 145 -15.32 27.42 14.09
CA ALA A 145 -16.63 26.93 14.48
C ALA A 145 -16.74 25.41 14.34
N VAL A 146 -17.41 24.75 15.28
CA VAL A 146 -17.83 23.34 15.16
C VAL A 146 -19.33 23.33 14.93
N GLN A 147 -19.74 23.03 13.69
CA GLN A 147 -21.14 23.02 13.27
C GLN A 147 -21.70 21.60 13.38
N VAL A 148 -22.93 21.51 13.91
CA VAL A 148 -23.72 20.28 13.96
C VAL A 148 -24.88 20.40 12.97
N ASP A 149 -24.98 19.42 12.08
CA ASP A 149 -26.02 19.33 11.06
C ASP A 149 -27.06 18.26 11.46
N TYR A 150 -28.33 18.65 11.45
CA TYR A 150 -29.49 17.79 11.70
C TYR A 150 -30.31 17.62 10.41
N ASN A 151 -30.67 16.39 10.09
CA ASN A 151 -31.45 16.06 8.90
C ASN A 151 -32.74 15.27 9.22
N ALA A 152 -32.71 14.30 10.14
CA ALA A 152 -33.89 13.54 10.54
C ALA A 152 -33.68 12.79 11.86
N GLY A 153 -34.77 12.18 12.36
CA GLY A 153 -34.79 11.40 13.59
C GLY A 153 -34.89 12.29 14.83
N THR A 154 -34.26 11.85 15.90
CA THR A 154 -34.06 12.60 17.14
C THR A 154 -32.56 12.80 17.31
N LEU A 155 -32.12 14.02 17.59
CA LEU A 155 -30.72 14.35 17.87
C LEU A 155 -30.64 15.19 19.14
N ILE A 156 -29.80 14.77 20.07
CA ILE A 156 -29.45 15.50 21.29
C ILE A 156 -27.97 15.82 21.26
N VAL A 157 -27.60 17.07 21.47
CA VAL A 157 -26.18 17.48 21.59
C VAL A 157 -25.91 17.90 23.03
N GLY A 158 -24.92 17.25 23.66
CA GLY A 158 -24.62 17.39 25.09
C GLY A 158 -23.34 18.18 25.41
N GLY A 159 -22.63 18.69 24.40
CA GLY A 159 -21.48 19.56 24.58
C GLY A 159 -20.26 19.17 23.76
N LEU A 160 -19.23 20.02 23.82
CA LEU A 160 -18.03 19.93 23.00
C LEU A 160 -16.77 19.95 23.88
N THR A 161 -15.83 19.06 23.61
CA THR A 161 -14.51 19.05 24.25
C THR A 161 -13.42 19.04 23.18
N ILE A 162 -12.49 19.98 23.25
CA ILE A 162 -11.34 20.05 22.35
C ILE A 162 -10.07 19.76 23.15
N ARG A 163 -9.36 18.69 22.80
CA ARG A 163 -8.13 18.26 23.47
C ARG A 163 -6.91 18.44 22.58
N GLU A 164 -5.95 19.22 23.05
CA GLU A 164 -4.64 19.35 22.39
C GLU A 164 -3.79 18.09 22.58
N THR A 165 -3.13 17.67 21.51
CA THR A 165 -2.19 16.55 21.49
C THR A 165 -0.81 16.99 21.02
N ASN A 166 0.22 16.19 21.28
CA ASN A 166 1.57 16.45 20.79
C ASN A 166 1.84 15.95 19.36
N ALA A 167 0.82 15.53 18.60
CA ALA A 167 0.99 14.98 17.25
C ALA A 167 1.69 15.95 16.28
N LEU A 168 1.36 17.23 16.33
CA LEU A 168 2.01 18.25 15.50
C LEU A 168 3.50 18.41 15.87
N ASN A 169 3.85 18.33 17.15
CA ASN A 169 5.26 18.38 17.60
C ASN A 169 6.05 17.14 17.15
N ARG A 170 5.42 15.96 17.16
CA ARG A 170 6.02 14.73 16.60
C ARG A 170 6.26 14.84 15.09
N ILE A 171 5.32 15.44 14.34
CA ILE A 171 5.50 15.77 12.92
C ILE A 171 6.69 16.71 12.74
N TYR A 172 6.75 17.83 13.48
CA TYR A 172 7.85 18.79 13.37
C TYR A 172 9.21 18.16 13.66
N LEU A 173 9.32 17.36 14.71
CA LEU A 173 10.56 16.64 15.03
C LEU A 173 10.96 15.68 13.91
N THR A 174 9.99 14.98 13.32
CA THR A 174 10.23 14.05 12.20
C THR A 174 10.73 14.79 10.95
N VAL A 175 10.10 15.91 10.60
CA VAL A 175 10.52 16.76 9.46
C VAL A 175 11.91 17.35 9.73
N LEU A 176 12.18 17.79 10.96
CA LEU A 176 13.48 18.30 11.37
C LEU A 176 14.57 17.24 11.24
N LEU A 177 14.34 16.03 11.75
CA LEU A 177 15.27 14.90 11.62
C LEU A 177 15.56 14.56 10.15
N PHE A 178 14.53 14.56 9.31
CA PHE A 178 14.71 14.32 7.88
C PHE A 178 15.49 15.46 7.19
N GLY A 179 15.20 16.72 7.53
CA GLY A 179 15.91 17.89 7.02
C GLY A 179 17.40 17.87 7.41
N ILE A 180 17.69 17.54 8.66
CA ILE A 180 19.06 17.34 9.17
C ILE A 180 19.75 16.21 8.41
N ALA A 181 19.11 15.04 8.28
CA ALA A 181 19.67 13.90 7.56
C ALA A 181 19.96 14.23 6.08
N LEU A 182 19.07 14.98 5.42
CA LEU A 182 19.25 15.42 4.04
C LEU A 182 20.41 16.42 3.92
N CYS A 183 20.45 17.44 4.78
CA CYS A 183 21.53 18.43 4.84
C CYS A 183 22.89 17.74 5.03
N ASN A 184 22.98 16.86 6.02
CA ASN A 184 24.17 16.06 6.30
C ASN A 184 24.56 15.16 5.13
N SER A 185 23.60 14.54 4.44
CA SER A 185 23.87 13.70 3.27
C SER A 185 24.47 14.51 2.11
N VAL A 186 23.95 15.71 1.85
CA VAL A 186 24.45 16.61 0.79
C VAL A 186 25.85 17.13 1.14
N LEU A 187 26.06 17.58 2.37
CA LEU A 187 27.36 18.08 2.84
C LEU A 187 28.42 16.96 2.85
N LEU A 188 28.04 15.77 3.32
CA LEU A 188 28.90 14.59 3.30
C LEU A 188 29.27 14.20 1.88
N PHE A 189 28.30 14.21 0.95
CA PHE A 189 28.56 13.93 -0.45
C PHE A 189 29.52 14.95 -1.07
N ARG A 190 29.36 16.25 -0.77
CA ARG A 190 30.24 17.31 -1.25
C ARG A 190 31.68 17.13 -0.74
N GLU A 191 31.85 16.83 0.55
CA GLU A 191 33.18 16.60 1.13
C GLU A 191 33.81 15.29 0.60
N TYR A 192 33.01 14.25 0.42
CA TYR A 192 33.43 13.00 -0.21
C TYR A 192 33.87 13.21 -1.66
N ASP A 193 33.14 14.02 -2.44
CA ASP A 193 33.50 14.37 -3.82
C ASP A 193 34.83 15.13 -3.89
N LYS A 194 35.07 16.07 -2.97
CA LYS A 194 36.37 16.76 -2.87
C LYS A 194 37.53 15.81 -2.57
N LEU A 195 37.32 14.81 -1.70
CA LEU A 195 38.36 13.88 -1.31
C LEU A 195 38.65 12.83 -2.39
N VAL A 196 37.60 12.28 -3.00
CA VAL A 196 37.70 11.08 -3.86
C VAL A 196 37.66 11.44 -5.35
N GLY A 197 37.12 12.61 -5.72
CA GLY A 197 36.88 13.01 -7.11
C GLY A 197 35.85 12.11 -7.78
N VAL A 198 34.56 12.25 -7.42
CA VAL A 198 33.49 11.45 -8.04
C VAL A 198 33.40 11.82 -9.52
N SER A 199 33.39 10.81 -10.38
CA SER A 199 33.39 11.03 -11.82
C SER A 199 32.15 11.80 -12.29
N GLU A 200 32.31 12.65 -13.31
CA GLU A 200 31.22 13.37 -13.95
C GLU A 200 30.14 12.44 -14.51
N ARG A 201 30.53 11.22 -14.91
CA ARG A 201 29.60 10.17 -15.31
C ARG A 201 28.67 9.76 -14.15
N THR A 202 29.23 9.46 -12.99
CA THR A 202 28.45 9.09 -11.79
C THR A 202 27.52 10.22 -11.35
N LYS A 203 28.00 11.47 -11.37
CA LYS A 203 27.17 12.65 -11.05
C LYS A 203 25.97 12.78 -12.00
N ARG A 204 26.18 12.62 -13.31
CA ARG A 204 25.10 12.63 -14.32
C ARG A 204 24.08 11.51 -14.10
N VAL A 205 24.54 10.32 -13.74
CA VAL A 205 23.66 9.20 -13.39
C VAL A 205 22.81 9.55 -12.17
N MET A 206 23.43 10.01 -11.07
CA MET A 206 22.71 10.39 -9.85
C MET A 206 21.66 11.48 -10.11
N PHE A 207 22.02 12.50 -10.90
CA PHE A 207 21.09 13.54 -11.33
C PHE A 207 19.93 12.95 -12.14
N GLY A 208 20.21 12.10 -13.13
CA GLY A 208 19.19 11.43 -13.94
C GLY A 208 18.22 10.60 -13.11
N LEU A 209 18.70 9.82 -12.14
CA LEU A 209 17.85 9.07 -11.21
C LEU A 209 16.97 9.99 -10.36
N GLY A 210 17.51 11.12 -9.90
CA GLY A 210 16.75 12.14 -9.17
C GLY A 210 15.63 12.76 -10.02
N VAL A 211 15.91 13.09 -11.28
CA VAL A 211 14.90 13.62 -12.23
C VAL A 211 13.79 12.59 -12.47
N ILE A 212 14.13 11.32 -12.71
CA ILE A 212 13.14 10.25 -12.90
C ILE A 212 12.24 10.13 -11.67
N TRP A 213 12.82 10.15 -10.47
CA TRP A 213 12.08 10.09 -9.21
C TRP A 213 11.11 11.27 -9.06
N ILE A 214 11.56 12.50 -9.31
CA ILE A 214 10.72 13.70 -9.24
C ILE A 214 9.57 13.61 -10.26
N PHE A 215 9.87 13.31 -11.52
CA PHE A 215 8.86 13.23 -12.59
C PHE A 215 7.81 12.17 -12.29
N SER A 216 8.21 10.98 -11.82
CA SER A 216 7.28 9.92 -11.44
C SER A 216 6.40 10.27 -10.22
N SER A 217 6.78 11.28 -9.46
CA SER A 217 6.14 11.70 -8.21
C SER A 217 5.39 13.03 -8.31
N LEU A 218 5.38 13.70 -9.48
CA LEU A 218 4.73 15.01 -9.64
C LEU A 218 3.26 15.04 -9.19
N PRO A 219 2.41 14.04 -9.50
CA PRO A 219 1.03 14.02 -9.01
C PRO A 219 0.91 14.02 -7.48
N LEU A 220 1.94 13.52 -6.78
CA LEU A 220 1.99 13.46 -5.33
C LEU A 220 2.45 14.79 -4.71
N LEU A 221 2.76 15.81 -5.50
CA LEU A 221 3.18 17.14 -5.01
C LEU A 221 2.03 18.16 -4.95
N THR A 222 0.80 17.77 -5.28
CA THR A 222 -0.41 18.60 -5.14
C THR A 222 -0.93 18.60 -3.69
N ASP A 223 -2.13 19.13 -3.40
CA ASP A 223 -2.72 19.13 -2.05
C ASP A 223 -3.87 18.16 -1.86
N TYR A 224 -4.02 17.25 -2.80
CA TYR A 224 -5.03 16.20 -2.82
C TYR A 224 -4.39 14.90 -3.29
N ILE A 225 -5.18 13.83 -3.27
CA ILE A 225 -4.88 12.59 -3.99
C ILE A 225 -5.96 12.37 -5.04
N LEU A 226 -5.57 11.75 -6.15
CA LEU A 226 -6.51 11.41 -7.21
C LEU A 226 -7.45 10.32 -6.72
N GLU A 227 -8.75 10.54 -6.92
CA GLU A 227 -9.76 9.51 -6.67
C GLU A 227 -9.57 8.39 -7.70
N SER A 228 -9.49 7.16 -7.21
CA SER A 228 -9.29 5.98 -8.04
C SER A 228 -9.90 4.76 -7.36
N GLY A 229 -10.07 3.67 -8.13
CA GLY A 229 -10.87 2.51 -7.74
C GLY A 229 -10.58 1.97 -6.33
N ASP A 230 -9.32 1.66 -6.03
CA ASP A 230 -8.94 0.99 -4.77
C ASP A 230 -8.31 1.91 -3.72
N VAL A 231 -8.21 3.24 -3.95
CA VAL A 231 -7.45 4.12 -3.05
C VAL A 231 -8.05 4.16 -1.65
N THR A 232 -9.36 4.36 -1.49
CA THR A 232 -10.01 4.37 -0.16
C THR A 232 -9.78 3.07 0.60
N TYR A 233 -9.85 1.92 -0.10
CA TYR A 233 -9.51 0.63 0.49
C TYR A 233 -8.07 0.58 1.00
N HIS A 234 -7.09 1.08 0.24
CA HIS A 234 -5.69 1.13 0.67
C HIS A 234 -5.43 2.12 1.82
N LEU A 235 -6.14 3.25 1.87
CA LEU A 235 -6.06 4.18 2.99
C LEU A 235 -6.63 3.55 4.27
N ASN A 236 -7.76 2.86 4.17
CA ASN A 236 -8.32 2.09 5.28
C ASN A 236 -7.36 1.01 5.77
N ARG A 237 -6.54 0.41 4.89
CA ARG A 237 -5.52 -0.59 5.30
C ARG A 237 -4.42 0.04 6.12
N ILE A 238 -3.99 1.25 5.75
CA ILE A 238 -3.00 2.01 6.51
C ILE A 238 -3.54 2.36 7.92
N GLU A 239 -4.80 2.81 8.02
CA GLU A 239 -5.45 3.04 9.31
C GLU A 239 -5.62 1.74 10.10
N GLY A 240 -6.01 0.64 9.43
CA GLY A 240 -6.15 -0.68 10.05
C GLY A 240 -4.85 -1.20 10.66
N ILE A 241 -3.71 -1.00 9.98
CA ILE A 241 -2.38 -1.32 10.53
C ILE A 241 -2.07 -0.45 11.76
N LYS A 242 -2.34 0.86 11.67
CA LYS A 242 -2.12 1.80 12.77
C LYS A 242 -2.94 1.40 14.00
N ASP A 243 -4.25 1.19 13.84
CA ASP A 243 -5.15 0.82 14.94
C ASP A 243 -4.85 -0.59 15.48
N GLY A 244 -4.46 -1.53 14.61
CA GLY A 244 -4.01 -2.86 15.00
C GLY A 244 -2.76 -2.82 15.88
N ILE A 245 -1.73 -2.07 15.48
CA ILE A 245 -0.50 -1.93 16.28
C ILE A 245 -0.78 -1.23 17.61
N LEU A 246 -1.56 -0.14 17.60
CA LEU A 246 -1.92 0.60 18.81
C LEU A 246 -2.76 -0.23 19.80
N SER A 247 -3.50 -1.22 19.30
CA SER A 247 -4.25 -2.20 20.12
C SER A 247 -3.43 -3.42 20.54
N GLY A 248 -2.11 -3.43 20.30
CA GLY A 248 -1.21 -4.51 20.71
C GLY A 248 -1.14 -5.70 19.74
N GLN A 249 -1.67 -5.56 18.53
CA GLN A 249 -1.64 -6.59 17.49
C GLN A 249 -0.43 -6.40 16.57
N PHE A 250 0.55 -7.31 16.63
CA PHE A 250 1.63 -7.36 15.65
C PHE A 250 2.05 -8.81 15.36
N PRO A 251 2.13 -9.24 14.07
CA PRO A 251 1.59 -8.58 12.88
C PRO A 251 0.06 -8.37 12.98
N VAL A 252 -0.47 -7.36 12.28
CA VAL A 252 -1.92 -7.13 12.21
C VAL A 252 -2.57 -8.20 11.32
N ARG A 253 -3.69 -8.75 11.77
CA ARG A 253 -4.48 -9.84 11.16
C ARG A 253 -5.91 -9.40 10.88
N ILE A 254 -6.52 -8.71 11.84
CA ILE A 254 -7.87 -8.13 11.71
C ILE A 254 -7.77 -6.64 11.98
N ALA A 255 -8.27 -5.82 11.04
CA ALA A 255 -8.33 -4.37 11.18
C ALA A 255 -9.54 -4.02 12.07
N PRO A 256 -9.34 -3.47 13.28
CA PRO A 256 -10.38 -3.39 14.30
C PRO A 256 -11.52 -2.42 13.97
N ARG A 257 -11.21 -1.26 13.39
CA ARG A 257 -12.21 -0.20 13.14
C ARG A 257 -13.03 -0.40 11.87
N TRP A 258 -12.65 -1.33 11.01
CA TRP A 258 -13.38 -1.63 9.79
C TRP A 258 -14.73 -2.26 10.12
N LEU A 259 -15.69 -2.10 9.19
CA LEU A 259 -17.04 -2.60 9.38
C LEU A 259 -17.63 -2.09 10.70
N GLU A 260 -17.46 -0.77 10.93
CA GLU A 260 -18.11 -0.09 12.06
C GLU A 260 -17.66 -0.69 13.39
N GLY A 261 -16.37 -1.02 13.46
CA GLY A 261 -15.77 -1.65 14.64
C GLY A 261 -16.08 -3.14 14.80
N ASN A 262 -16.71 -3.82 13.84
CA ASN A 262 -16.91 -5.27 13.88
C ASN A 262 -15.62 -6.02 13.51
N GLY A 263 -14.68 -5.37 12.81
CA GLY A 263 -13.39 -5.92 12.44
C GLY A 263 -13.40 -6.64 11.10
N TYR A 264 -12.35 -6.45 10.28
CA TYR A 264 -12.23 -7.09 8.97
C TYR A 264 -10.86 -7.73 8.75
N ALA A 265 -10.84 -9.00 8.32
CA ALA A 265 -9.63 -9.82 8.20
C ALA A 265 -8.82 -9.60 6.91
N SER A 266 -8.80 -8.38 6.36
CA SER A 266 -8.09 -8.08 5.11
C SER A 266 -6.61 -8.47 5.15
N ALA A 267 -5.93 -8.21 6.27
CA ALA A 267 -4.50 -8.47 6.44
C ALA A 267 -4.10 -9.95 6.39
N ILE A 268 -5.05 -10.88 6.55
CA ILE A 268 -4.82 -12.32 6.39
C ILE A 268 -4.82 -12.71 4.92
N PHE A 269 -5.74 -12.15 4.12
CA PHE A 269 -5.88 -12.47 2.69
C PHE A 269 -4.98 -11.63 1.79
N TYR A 270 -4.64 -10.42 2.25
CA TYR A 270 -3.85 -9.47 1.49
C TYR A 270 -2.67 -8.98 2.34
N PRO A 271 -1.41 -9.24 1.95
CA PRO A 271 -0.26 -8.88 2.76
C PRO A 271 -0.09 -7.36 2.90
N GLU A 272 0.24 -6.92 4.11
CA GLU A 272 0.22 -5.50 4.49
C GLU A 272 1.56 -4.95 4.99
N ILE A 273 2.59 -5.79 5.14
CA ILE A 273 3.87 -5.39 5.74
C ILE A 273 4.56 -4.25 4.98
N THR A 274 4.37 -4.20 3.67
CA THR A 274 4.90 -3.16 2.78
C THR A 274 4.28 -1.77 3.03
N LEU A 275 3.12 -1.71 3.68
CA LEU A 275 2.43 -0.45 4.06
C LEU A 275 2.85 0.08 5.43
N LEU A 276 3.65 -0.68 6.18
CA LEU A 276 4.11 -0.29 7.51
C LEU A 276 4.76 1.12 7.55
N PRO A 277 5.56 1.57 6.55
CA PRO A 277 6.08 2.94 6.55
C PRO A 277 4.97 4.01 6.55
N ALA A 278 3.87 3.80 5.83
CA ALA A 278 2.74 4.72 5.83
C ALA A 278 2.00 4.73 7.17
N ALA A 279 1.80 3.54 7.77
CA ALA A 279 1.17 3.42 9.08
C ALA A 279 2.01 4.07 10.19
N ILE A 280 3.35 3.97 10.12
CA ILE A 280 4.26 4.66 11.05
C ILE A 280 4.09 6.18 10.94
N LEU A 281 4.03 6.74 9.73
CA LEU A 281 3.75 8.18 9.55
C LEU A 281 2.40 8.57 10.17
N ARG A 282 1.39 7.69 10.04
CA ARG A 282 0.08 7.92 10.65
C ARG A 282 0.14 7.88 12.17
N MET A 283 0.88 6.95 12.78
CA MET A 283 1.13 6.92 14.24
C MET A 283 1.91 8.14 14.74
N ILE A 284 2.86 8.65 13.94
CA ILE A 284 3.58 9.90 14.25
C ILE A 284 2.59 11.08 14.31
N GLY A 285 1.51 11.05 13.54
CA GLY A 285 0.45 12.06 13.58
C GLY A 285 0.23 12.79 12.26
N PHE A 286 0.93 12.41 11.19
CA PHE A 286 0.63 12.94 9.84
C PHE A 286 -0.80 12.60 9.45
N THR A 287 -1.39 13.40 8.56
CA THR A 287 -2.68 13.08 7.94
C THR A 287 -2.56 11.82 7.08
N ILE A 288 -3.68 11.13 6.82
CA ILE A 288 -3.69 9.92 5.99
C ILE A 288 -3.23 10.22 4.55
N THR A 289 -3.68 11.34 3.97
CA THR A 289 -3.24 11.79 2.64
C THR A 289 -1.73 12.05 2.59
N THR A 290 -1.15 12.74 3.57
CA THR A 290 0.30 13.02 3.59
C THR A 290 1.10 11.73 3.76
N SER A 291 0.63 10.84 4.63
CA SER A 291 1.26 9.53 4.88
C SER A 291 1.30 8.69 3.59
N TYR A 292 0.18 8.59 2.88
CA TYR A 292 0.08 7.88 1.60
C TYR A 292 0.98 8.48 0.53
N ARG A 293 1.01 9.82 0.40
CA ARG A 293 1.85 10.50 -0.59
C ARG A 293 3.34 10.27 -0.36
N ILE A 294 3.81 10.45 0.87
CA ILE A 294 5.22 10.19 1.22
C ILE A 294 5.57 8.73 0.94
N TYR A 295 4.69 7.81 1.31
CA TYR A 295 4.88 6.39 1.04
C TYR A 295 4.98 6.09 -0.46
N MET A 296 4.09 6.64 -1.29
CA MET A 296 4.15 6.51 -2.75
C MET A 296 5.45 7.07 -3.35
N MET A 297 5.94 8.21 -2.83
CA MET A 297 7.23 8.78 -3.23
C MET A 297 8.41 7.87 -2.86
N ILE A 298 8.37 7.23 -1.69
CA ILE A 298 9.37 6.24 -1.27
C ILE A 298 9.35 5.03 -2.21
N MET A 299 8.16 4.53 -2.56
CA MET A 299 8.02 3.40 -3.49
C MET A 299 8.54 3.73 -4.89
N ASN A 300 8.30 4.94 -5.39
CA ASN A 300 8.91 5.43 -6.63
C ASN A 300 10.43 5.44 -6.54
N LEU A 301 11.01 5.98 -5.46
CA LEU A 301 12.45 6.00 -5.27
C LEU A 301 13.05 4.60 -5.25
N ILE A 302 12.45 3.67 -4.50
CA ILE A 302 12.89 2.27 -4.45
C ILE A 302 12.82 1.65 -5.85
N THR A 303 11.74 1.89 -6.60
CA THR A 303 11.59 1.38 -7.97
C THR A 303 12.70 1.90 -8.87
N VAL A 304 13.01 3.20 -8.82
CA VAL A 304 14.11 3.81 -9.59
C VAL A 304 15.45 3.15 -9.25
N LEU A 305 15.78 3.05 -7.97
CA LEU A 305 17.07 2.51 -7.53
C LEU A 305 17.22 1.01 -7.84
N VAL A 306 16.18 0.21 -7.61
CA VAL A 306 16.19 -1.23 -7.91
C VAL A 306 16.28 -1.47 -9.42
N SER A 307 15.49 -0.75 -10.21
CA SER A 307 15.51 -0.87 -11.68
C SER A 307 16.89 -0.49 -12.23
N TYR A 308 17.42 0.66 -11.83
CA TYR A 308 18.76 1.10 -12.24
C TYR A 308 19.84 0.08 -11.88
N TYR A 309 19.84 -0.44 -10.65
CA TYR A 309 20.80 -1.45 -10.21
C TYR A 309 20.74 -2.71 -11.10
N CYS A 310 19.53 -3.21 -11.35
CA CYS A 310 19.32 -4.43 -12.13
C CYS A 310 19.76 -4.27 -13.59
N PHE A 311 19.28 -3.21 -14.26
CA PHE A 311 19.56 -2.99 -15.68
C PHE A 311 21.01 -2.56 -15.94
N SER A 312 21.61 -1.74 -15.06
CA SER A 312 23.02 -1.34 -15.20
C SER A 312 23.95 -2.55 -15.10
N LYS A 313 23.65 -3.51 -14.20
CA LYS A 313 24.42 -4.76 -14.07
C LYS A 313 24.17 -5.74 -15.20
N MET A 314 22.92 -5.88 -15.64
CA MET A 314 22.56 -6.76 -16.77
C MET A 314 23.25 -6.33 -18.07
N PHE A 315 23.27 -5.03 -18.37
CA PHE A 315 23.86 -4.51 -19.61
C PHE A 315 25.30 -4.00 -19.47
N ARG A 316 25.85 -4.01 -18.25
CA ARG A 316 27.18 -3.48 -17.91
C ARG A 316 27.41 -2.03 -18.38
N ASN A 317 26.34 -1.23 -18.37
CA ASN A 317 26.38 0.15 -18.79
C ASN A 317 25.39 0.99 -17.98
N GLU A 318 25.90 2.00 -17.29
CA GLU A 318 25.10 2.86 -16.43
C GLU A 318 24.05 3.68 -17.18
N TYR A 319 24.34 4.15 -18.40
CA TYR A 319 23.39 4.95 -19.18
C TYR A 319 22.24 4.11 -19.72
N ILE A 320 22.51 2.88 -20.16
CA ILE A 320 21.45 1.91 -20.47
C ILE A 320 20.63 1.60 -19.21
N GLY A 321 21.29 1.47 -18.06
CA GLY A 321 20.62 1.31 -16.76
C GLY A 321 19.66 2.45 -16.44
N VAL A 322 20.07 3.71 -16.65
CA VAL A 322 19.21 4.89 -16.48
C VAL A 322 18.05 4.88 -17.47
N LEU A 323 18.30 4.59 -18.75
CA LEU A 323 17.28 4.48 -19.80
C LEU A 323 16.21 3.45 -19.43
N CYS A 324 16.60 2.21 -19.13
CA CYS A 324 15.67 1.15 -18.76
C CYS A 324 14.93 1.45 -17.44
N SER A 325 15.62 2.06 -16.47
CA SER A 325 14.96 2.51 -15.23
C SER A 325 13.88 3.55 -15.50
N MET A 326 14.15 4.51 -16.40
CA MET A 326 13.17 5.52 -16.75
C MET A 326 11.97 4.93 -17.49
N LEU A 327 12.21 4.05 -18.48
CA LEU A 327 11.16 3.38 -19.23
C LEU A 327 10.26 2.55 -18.31
N HIS A 328 10.83 1.86 -17.32
CA HIS A 328 10.04 1.08 -16.34
C HIS A 328 9.21 1.99 -15.43
N VAL A 329 9.84 3.00 -14.82
CA VAL A 329 9.22 3.87 -13.81
C VAL A 329 8.15 4.78 -14.41
N LEU A 330 8.39 5.30 -15.61
CA LEU A 330 7.47 6.18 -16.34
C LEU A 330 6.59 5.43 -17.35
N SER A 331 6.60 4.09 -17.36
CA SER A 331 5.71 3.35 -18.26
C SER A 331 4.24 3.70 -18.00
N ILE A 332 3.46 3.87 -19.08
CA ILE A 332 2.05 4.26 -19.01
C ILE A 332 1.25 3.29 -18.15
N TYR A 333 1.48 1.98 -18.31
CA TYR A 333 0.80 0.97 -17.52
C TYR A 333 1.08 1.08 -16.01
N ARG A 334 2.32 1.42 -15.61
CA ARG A 334 2.66 1.64 -14.20
C ARG A 334 1.99 2.91 -13.66
N ILE A 335 2.00 4.00 -14.43
CA ILE A 335 1.33 5.26 -14.08
C ILE A 335 -0.17 5.03 -13.92
N PHE A 336 -0.79 4.29 -14.84
CA PHE A 336 -2.18 3.86 -14.76
C PHE A 336 -2.47 3.11 -13.45
N ASN A 337 -1.64 2.11 -13.12
CA ASN A 337 -1.82 1.35 -11.86
C ASN A 337 -1.66 2.23 -10.62
N MET A 338 -0.80 3.25 -10.66
CA MET A 338 -0.54 4.16 -9.54
C MET A 338 -1.64 5.19 -9.31
N TYR A 339 -2.09 5.87 -10.36
CA TYR A 339 -2.85 7.10 -10.23
C TYR A 339 -4.29 7.01 -10.74
N VAL A 340 -4.63 5.97 -11.50
CA VAL A 340 -5.96 5.83 -12.13
C VAL A 340 -6.68 4.60 -11.61
N LYS A 341 -6.01 3.45 -11.62
CA LYS A 341 -6.54 2.23 -10.99
C LYS A 341 -6.45 2.30 -9.47
N GLY A 342 -5.39 2.94 -8.96
CA GLY A 342 -5.11 2.98 -7.52
C GLY A 342 -4.69 1.62 -6.94
N SER A 343 -4.24 0.67 -7.77
CA SER A 343 -3.91 -0.69 -7.33
C SER A 343 -2.51 -0.74 -6.70
N LEU A 344 -2.46 -0.51 -5.40
CA LEU A 344 -1.21 -0.32 -4.67
C LEU A 344 -0.36 -1.60 -4.62
N GLY A 345 -1.01 -2.77 -4.49
CA GLY A 345 -0.30 -4.06 -4.49
C GLY A 345 0.38 -4.36 -5.83
N GLU A 346 -0.28 -4.10 -6.95
CA GLU A 346 0.33 -4.27 -8.28
C GLU A 346 1.53 -3.33 -8.45
N MET A 347 1.41 -2.08 -8.01
CA MET A 347 2.53 -1.12 -8.04
C MET A 347 3.71 -1.59 -7.19
N GLN A 348 3.46 -2.08 -5.98
CA GLN A 348 4.50 -2.65 -5.11
C GLN A 348 5.17 -3.86 -5.78
N ALA A 349 4.40 -4.75 -6.39
CA ALA A 349 4.90 -5.91 -7.11
C ALA A 349 5.84 -5.50 -8.27
N MET A 350 5.54 -4.41 -8.97
CA MET A 350 6.37 -3.89 -10.07
C MET A 350 7.77 -3.43 -9.64
N VAL A 351 8.01 -3.17 -8.35
CA VAL A 351 9.36 -2.87 -7.81
C VAL A 351 10.29 -4.08 -7.95
N PHE A 352 9.74 -5.28 -7.82
CA PHE A 352 10.50 -6.53 -7.77
C PHE A 352 10.72 -7.17 -9.15
N LEU A 353 9.99 -6.76 -10.19
CA LEU A 353 10.11 -7.34 -11.54
C LEU A 353 11.49 -7.14 -12.18
N PRO A 354 12.14 -5.95 -12.10
CA PRO A 354 13.51 -5.80 -12.59
C PRO A 354 14.49 -6.74 -11.89
N LEU A 355 14.31 -6.95 -10.58
CA LEU A 355 15.15 -7.85 -9.78
C LEU A 355 14.96 -9.32 -10.16
N LEU A 356 13.72 -9.71 -10.48
CA LEU A 356 13.40 -11.03 -10.97
C LEU A 356 14.07 -11.32 -12.31
N VAL A 357 13.91 -10.42 -13.28
CA VAL A 357 14.53 -10.54 -14.60
C VAL A 357 16.04 -10.59 -14.49
N TYR A 358 16.63 -9.72 -13.66
CA TYR A 358 18.06 -9.74 -13.38
C TYR A 358 18.52 -11.07 -12.75
N GLY A 359 17.74 -11.62 -11.83
CA GLY A 359 18.00 -12.93 -11.22
C GLY A 359 18.05 -14.05 -12.28
N PHE A 360 17.03 -14.15 -13.13
CA PHE A 360 17.01 -15.15 -14.20
C PHE A 360 18.09 -14.93 -15.25
N TYR A 361 18.37 -13.68 -15.61
CA TYR A 361 19.49 -13.34 -16.46
C TYR A 361 20.78 -13.96 -15.91
N ARG A 362 21.12 -13.69 -14.63
CA ARG A 362 22.30 -14.27 -14.00
C ARG A 362 22.29 -15.79 -13.96
N VAL A 363 21.16 -16.41 -13.62
CA VAL A 363 21.06 -17.88 -13.54
C VAL A 363 21.36 -18.55 -14.89
N PHE A 364 20.96 -17.92 -16.01
CA PHE A 364 21.08 -18.51 -17.35
C PHE A 364 22.28 -18.03 -18.17
N THR A 365 22.93 -16.92 -17.81
CA THR A 365 24.12 -16.38 -18.52
C THR A 365 25.41 -16.48 -17.71
N GLN A 366 25.36 -16.50 -16.38
CA GLN A 366 26.56 -16.67 -15.57
C GLN A 366 27.07 -18.11 -15.64
N ASP A 367 28.39 -18.26 -15.65
CA ASP A 367 29.05 -19.56 -15.60
C ASP A 367 28.74 -20.30 -14.29
N SER A 368 28.20 -21.52 -14.43
CA SER A 368 27.77 -22.39 -13.34
C SER A 368 28.91 -22.93 -12.48
N GLU A 369 30.14 -22.91 -12.98
CA GLU A 369 31.31 -23.40 -12.24
C GLU A 369 31.85 -22.36 -11.23
N THR A 370 31.44 -21.09 -11.38
CA THR A 370 31.89 -20.03 -10.48
C THR A 370 31.30 -20.18 -9.08
N ASN A 371 32.11 -20.00 -8.03
CA ASN A 371 31.64 -20.06 -6.64
C ASN A 371 30.56 -19.01 -6.33
N SER A 372 30.57 -17.88 -7.03
CA SER A 372 29.55 -16.83 -6.90
C SER A 372 28.20 -17.22 -7.52
N TYR A 373 28.15 -18.23 -8.39
CA TYR A 373 26.91 -18.74 -8.99
C TYR A 373 25.91 -19.20 -7.93
N LYS A 374 26.39 -19.75 -6.81
CA LYS A 374 25.57 -20.19 -5.66
C LYS A 374 24.79 -19.07 -5.00
N TRP A 375 25.06 -17.80 -5.32
CA TRP A 375 24.38 -16.61 -4.81
C TRP A 375 23.42 -15.98 -5.83
N THR A 376 23.23 -16.58 -7.00
CA THR A 376 22.24 -16.14 -8.00
C THR A 376 20.79 -16.38 -7.54
N PHE A 377 20.57 -17.24 -6.53
CA PHE A 377 19.25 -17.42 -5.89
C PHE A 377 18.77 -16.17 -5.17
N LEU A 378 19.68 -15.30 -4.67
CA LEU A 378 19.32 -14.22 -3.76
C LEU A 378 18.42 -13.16 -4.42
N PRO A 379 18.76 -12.60 -5.60
CA PRO A 379 17.85 -11.70 -6.32
C PRO A 379 16.48 -12.33 -6.58
N LEU A 380 16.44 -13.60 -7.01
CA LEU A 380 15.18 -14.31 -7.27
C LEU A 380 14.35 -14.49 -6.00
N THR A 381 15.00 -14.85 -4.89
CA THR A 381 14.34 -15.06 -3.59
C THR A 381 13.73 -13.77 -3.08
N VAL A 382 14.49 -12.66 -3.13
CA VAL A 382 13.99 -11.33 -2.74
C VAL A 382 12.84 -10.90 -3.65
N ALA A 383 12.94 -11.17 -4.96
CA ALA A 383 11.88 -10.83 -5.91
C ALA A 383 10.60 -11.62 -5.66
N PHE A 384 10.65 -12.95 -5.54
CA PHE A 384 9.47 -13.79 -5.28
C PHE A 384 8.87 -13.53 -3.90
N ALA A 385 9.70 -13.41 -2.85
CA ALA A 385 9.20 -13.04 -1.53
C ALA A 385 8.53 -11.65 -1.54
N GLY A 386 9.12 -10.68 -2.25
CA GLY A 386 8.54 -9.35 -2.44
C GLY A 386 7.22 -9.38 -3.20
N LEU A 387 7.10 -10.20 -4.25
CA LEU A 387 5.85 -10.40 -5.00
C LEU A 387 4.76 -10.99 -4.10
N ILE A 388 5.06 -12.04 -3.33
CA ILE A 388 4.11 -12.65 -2.39
C ILE A 388 3.64 -11.62 -1.35
N GLN A 389 4.55 -10.79 -0.84
CA GLN A 389 4.25 -9.77 0.18
C GLN A 389 3.62 -8.49 -0.37
N SER A 390 3.42 -8.39 -1.69
CA SER A 390 2.84 -7.21 -2.33
C SER A 390 1.50 -7.54 -2.98
N HIS A 391 1.47 -8.56 -3.84
CA HIS A 391 0.29 -8.92 -4.61
C HIS A 391 0.36 -10.36 -5.12
N LEU A 392 -0.43 -11.24 -4.53
CA LEU A 392 -0.47 -12.67 -4.87
C LEU A 392 -0.83 -12.91 -6.33
N LEU A 393 -1.77 -12.15 -6.92
CA LEU A 393 -2.18 -12.33 -8.31
C LEU A 393 -1.05 -11.99 -9.30
N THR A 394 -0.26 -10.94 -9.02
CA THR A 394 0.94 -10.66 -9.83
C THR A 394 2.00 -11.75 -9.64
N CYS A 395 2.13 -12.31 -8.44
CA CYS A 395 3.01 -13.44 -8.18
C CYS A 395 2.61 -14.69 -8.99
N GLU A 396 1.32 -15.00 -9.05
CA GLU A 396 0.76 -16.12 -9.84
C GLU A 396 1.06 -15.94 -11.33
N LEU A 397 0.76 -14.76 -11.89
CA LEU A 397 1.06 -14.41 -13.28
C LEU A 397 2.55 -14.57 -13.62
N VAL A 398 3.41 -13.97 -12.79
CA VAL A 398 4.86 -14.05 -12.94
C VAL A 398 5.34 -15.50 -12.79
N GLY A 399 4.73 -16.27 -11.88
CA GLY A 399 4.99 -17.70 -11.69
C GLY A 399 4.68 -18.50 -12.96
N GLY A 400 3.54 -18.26 -13.60
CA GLY A 400 3.17 -18.90 -14.87
C GLY A 400 4.19 -18.65 -15.99
N PHE A 401 4.60 -17.40 -16.21
CA PHE A 401 5.65 -17.06 -17.19
C PHE A 401 7.03 -17.61 -16.79
N THR A 402 7.32 -17.70 -15.50
CA THR A 402 8.55 -18.33 -15.00
C THR A 402 8.58 -19.83 -15.28
N ILE A 403 7.45 -20.52 -15.09
CA ILE A 403 7.33 -21.96 -15.42
C ILE A 403 7.53 -22.14 -16.93
N LEU A 404 6.87 -21.32 -17.76
CA LEU A 404 7.06 -21.35 -19.22
C LEU A 404 8.53 -21.12 -19.61
N LEU A 405 9.20 -20.16 -18.98
CA LEU A 405 10.64 -19.91 -19.17
C LEU A 405 11.48 -21.14 -18.81
N CYS A 406 11.18 -21.79 -17.68
CA CYS A 406 11.90 -22.98 -17.24
C CYS A 406 11.70 -24.17 -18.18
N ILE A 407 10.52 -24.31 -18.78
CA ILE A 407 10.22 -25.33 -19.80
C ILE A 407 11.01 -25.06 -21.08
N ILE A 408 11.00 -23.81 -21.58
CA ILE A 408 11.75 -23.44 -22.79
C ILE A 408 13.26 -23.67 -22.59
N LEU A 409 13.77 -23.37 -21.39
CA LEU A 409 15.19 -23.50 -21.04
C LEU A 409 15.49 -24.80 -20.26
N TRP A 410 14.71 -25.87 -20.43
CA TRP A 410 14.78 -27.09 -19.62
C TRP A 410 16.20 -27.67 -19.52
N LYS A 411 16.97 -27.68 -20.62
CA LYS A 411 18.37 -28.14 -20.62
C LYS A 411 19.26 -27.34 -19.66
N LYS A 412 19.06 -26.03 -19.57
CA LYS A 412 19.80 -25.18 -18.63
C LYS A 412 19.30 -25.36 -17.20
N VAL A 413 18.00 -25.57 -17.02
CA VAL A 413 17.35 -25.78 -15.70
C VAL A 413 17.81 -27.07 -15.05
N LEU A 414 17.89 -28.17 -15.80
CA LEU A 414 18.29 -29.49 -15.30
C LEU A 414 19.79 -29.62 -14.99
N ARG A 415 20.61 -28.59 -15.25
CA ARG A 415 22.00 -28.56 -14.76
C ARG A 415 21.97 -28.58 -13.23
N LYS A 416 22.72 -29.50 -12.60
CA LYS A 416 22.72 -29.71 -11.14
C LYS A 416 22.84 -28.40 -10.33
N ALA A 417 23.77 -27.53 -10.70
CA ALA A 417 23.96 -26.25 -10.03
C ALA A 417 22.75 -25.30 -10.17
N THR A 418 22.18 -25.21 -11.39
CA THR A 418 21.01 -24.39 -11.69
C THR A 418 19.77 -24.90 -10.95
N PHE A 419 19.51 -26.21 -11.00
CA PHE A 419 18.40 -26.83 -10.29
C PHE A 419 18.44 -26.53 -8.79
N LEU A 420 19.60 -26.71 -8.15
CA LEU A 420 19.78 -26.41 -6.72
C LEU A 420 19.54 -24.93 -6.39
N VAL A 421 19.97 -24.01 -7.26
CA VAL A 421 19.72 -22.56 -7.09
C VAL A 421 18.22 -22.24 -7.16
N LEU A 422 17.51 -22.84 -8.12
CA LEU A 422 16.07 -22.64 -8.29
C LEU A 422 15.27 -23.28 -7.15
N THR A 423 15.59 -24.51 -6.75
CA THR A 423 14.98 -25.16 -5.57
C THR A 423 15.21 -24.32 -4.31
N LYS A 424 16.44 -23.84 -4.10
CA LYS A 424 16.76 -22.97 -2.97
C LYS A 424 15.96 -21.65 -3.00
N THR A 425 15.76 -21.09 -4.19
CA THR A 425 14.92 -19.90 -4.39
C THR A 425 13.50 -20.16 -3.92
N VAL A 426 12.88 -21.25 -4.35
CA VAL A 426 11.50 -21.60 -3.98
C VAL A 426 11.38 -21.78 -2.47
N ILE A 427 12.23 -22.62 -1.87
CA ILE A 427 12.19 -22.91 -0.43
C ILE A 427 12.36 -21.62 0.38
N LEU A 428 13.37 -20.80 0.09
CA LEU A 428 13.62 -19.58 0.85
C LEU A 428 12.52 -18.53 0.65
N SER A 429 11.92 -18.44 -0.54
CA SER A 429 10.80 -17.51 -0.78
C SER A 429 9.58 -17.89 0.04
N VAL A 430 9.29 -19.20 0.17
CA VAL A 430 8.20 -19.70 1.01
C VAL A 430 8.50 -19.46 2.49
N LEU A 431 9.71 -19.77 2.96
CA LEU A 431 10.09 -19.59 4.38
C LEU A 431 10.09 -18.11 4.81
N ILE A 432 10.58 -17.21 3.94
CA ILE A 432 10.54 -15.76 4.18
C ILE A 432 9.11 -15.21 4.17
N SER A 433 8.20 -15.85 3.44
CA SER A 433 6.80 -15.45 3.38
C SER A 433 5.89 -16.27 4.32
N ALA A 434 6.44 -17.17 5.14
CA ALA A 434 5.67 -18.08 5.98
C ALA A 434 4.77 -17.35 6.98
N TRP A 435 5.23 -16.22 7.53
CA TRP A 435 4.45 -15.35 8.43
C TRP A 435 3.09 -14.89 7.85
N PHE A 436 2.99 -14.81 6.52
CA PHE A 436 1.79 -14.44 5.78
C PHE A 436 1.09 -15.68 5.20
N LEU A 437 1.86 -16.58 4.57
CA LEU A 437 1.32 -17.76 3.89
C LEU A 437 0.61 -18.72 4.86
N VAL A 438 1.11 -18.91 6.08
CA VAL A 438 0.50 -19.84 7.04
C VAL A 438 -0.90 -19.38 7.46
N PRO A 439 -1.12 -18.13 7.94
CA PRO A 439 -2.45 -17.60 8.21
C PRO A 439 -3.37 -17.60 6.98
N PHE A 440 -2.83 -17.22 5.81
CA PHE A 440 -3.57 -17.23 4.55
C PHE A 440 -4.13 -18.63 4.24
N PHE A 441 -3.26 -19.65 4.22
CA PHE A 441 -3.68 -21.03 3.94
C PHE A 441 -4.60 -21.60 5.01
N ASP A 442 -4.36 -21.27 6.29
CA ASP A 442 -5.24 -21.70 7.37
C ASP A 442 -6.68 -21.23 7.14
N TYR A 443 -6.88 -19.93 6.85
CA TYR A 443 -8.21 -19.41 6.56
C TYR A 443 -8.80 -19.96 5.26
N MET A 444 -7.98 -20.11 4.21
CA MET A 444 -8.44 -20.70 2.95
C MET A 444 -8.85 -22.17 3.07
N VAL A 445 -8.37 -22.90 4.10
CA VAL A 445 -8.72 -24.30 4.36
C VAL A 445 -9.86 -24.43 5.35
N THR A 446 -9.87 -23.63 6.43
CA THR A 446 -10.84 -23.81 7.52
C THR A 446 -12.07 -22.91 7.43
N GLY A 447 -12.01 -21.82 6.67
CA GLY A 447 -13.13 -20.88 6.55
C GLY A 447 -13.90 -21.01 5.24
N ASN A 448 -15.10 -20.45 5.24
CA ASN A 448 -15.95 -20.27 4.06
C ASN A 448 -16.18 -18.78 3.83
N PHE A 449 -15.49 -18.21 2.85
CA PHE A 449 -15.49 -16.77 2.55
C PHE A 449 -16.09 -16.49 1.18
N VAL A 450 -16.54 -15.26 0.95
CA VAL A 450 -17.11 -14.82 -0.33
C VAL A 450 -16.18 -15.16 -1.49
N ILE A 451 -14.87 -14.88 -1.38
CA ILE A 451 -13.85 -15.12 -2.42
C ILE A 451 -13.83 -16.56 -2.97
N GLN A 452 -14.10 -17.56 -2.13
CA GLN A 452 -14.10 -18.98 -2.55
C GLN A 452 -15.35 -19.33 -3.38
N ASN A 453 -16.41 -18.53 -3.30
CA ASN A 453 -17.70 -18.76 -3.94
C ASN A 453 -17.90 -17.90 -5.20
N VAL A 454 -16.89 -17.15 -5.65
CA VAL A 454 -16.95 -16.27 -6.84
C VAL A 454 -16.48 -16.98 -8.14
N SER A 455 -16.39 -18.31 -8.13
CA SER A 455 -15.84 -19.10 -9.25
C SER A 455 -16.78 -19.19 -10.45
N ALA A 456 -16.89 -18.11 -11.23
CA ALA A 456 -17.51 -18.11 -12.58
C ALA A 456 -17.33 -16.80 -13.36
N ARG A 457 -16.66 -15.77 -12.82
CA ARG A 457 -16.52 -14.48 -13.51
C ARG A 457 -15.75 -14.64 -14.82
N THR A 458 -16.43 -14.44 -15.94
CA THR A 458 -15.82 -14.35 -17.27
C THR A 458 -14.99 -13.07 -17.35
N ILE A 459 -13.75 -13.19 -17.82
CA ILE A 459 -12.82 -12.05 -17.85
C ILE A 459 -12.65 -11.47 -19.26
N GLN A 460 -13.15 -12.16 -20.30
CA GLN A 460 -12.96 -11.76 -21.69
C GLN A 460 -13.54 -10.38 -21.99
N GLU A 461 -14.65 -10.02 -21.34
CA GLU A 461 -15.30 -8.72 -21.48
C GLU A 461 -14.48 -7.53 -20.98
N ARG A 462 -13.49 -7.79 -20.12
CA ARG A 462 -12.54 -6.81 -19.59
C ARG A 462 -11.23 -6.76 -20.38
N GLY A 463 -11.14 -7.55 -21.45
CA GLY A 463 -9.99 -7.57 -22.34
C GLY A 463 -9.89 -6.30 -23.19
N LEU A 464 -8.67 -5.93 -23.55
CA LEU A 464 -8.42 -4.74 -24.37
C LEU A 464 -8.81 -4.98 -25.83
N TYR A 465 -9.38 -3.97 -26.49
CA TYR A 465 -9.34 -3.90 -27.95
C TYR A 465 -7.90 -3.77 -28.44
N VAL A 466 -7.62 -4.29 -29.64
CA VAL A 466 -6.30 -4.17 -30.31
C VAL A 466 -5.85 -2.71 -30.38
N ALA A 467 -6.77 -1.78 -30.65
CA ALA A 467 -6.48 -0.36 -30.74
C ALA A 467 -5.91 0.25 -29.44
N HIS A 468 -6.20 -0.30 -28.25
CA HIS A 468 -5.58 0.15 -26.99
C HIS A 468 -4.05 -0.03 -26.99
N LEU A 469 -3.54 -1.09 -27.64
CA LEU A 469 -2.09 -1.32 -27.72
C LEU A 469 -1.37 -0.25 -28.56
N PHE A 470 -2.11 0.45 -29.42
CA PHE A 470 -1.61 1.48 -30.32
C PHE A 470 -1.97 2.91 -29.86
N THR A 471 -2.59 3.08 -28.69
CA THR A 471 -2.94 4.41 -28.17
C THR A 471 -1.66 5.16 -27.75
N PRO A 472 -1.25 6.22 -28.48
CA PRO A 472 0.07 6.80 -28.30
C PRO A 472 0.15 7.73 -27.09
N ILE A 473 -0.96 8.42 -26.78
CA ILE A 473 -1.09 9.38 -25.70
C ILE A 473 -2.21 8.91 -24.77
N PRO A 474 -1.91 8.69 -23.47
CA PRO A 474 -2.92 8.36 -22.49
C PRO A 474 -3.73 9.61 -22.11
N PHE A 475 -4.87 9.80 -22.77
CA PHE A 475 -5.85 10.77 -22.31
C PHE A 475 -6.54 10.28 -21.04
N TYR A 476 -7.08 11.22 -20.27
CA TYR A 476 -7.93 10.91 -19.13
C TYR A 476 -9.17 10.12 -19.55
N GLY A 477 -9.45 9.09 -18.76
CA GLY A 477 -10.65 8.27 -18.83
C GLY A 477 -10.68 7.33 -17.62
N ASP A 478 -11.86 6.88 -17.23
CA ASP A 478 -12.07 5.98 -16.09
C ASP A 478 -12.73 4.65 -16.51
N ASN A 479 -13.12 4.52 -17.77
CA ASN A 479 -13.76 3.32 -18.28
C ASN A 479 -12.78 2.13 -18.33
N THR A 480 -13.13 1.06 -17.64
CA THR A 480 -12.38 -0.22 -17.60
C THR A 480 -13.22 -1.42 -18.07
N LEU A 481 -14.47 -1.19 -18.47
CA LEU A 481 -15.43 -2.20 -18.93
C LEU A 481 -15.64 -2.10 -20.45
N PHE A 482 -14.59 -2.46 -21.19
CA PHE A 482 -14.47 -2.16 -22.62
C PHE A 482 -15.57 -2.79 -23.50
N LYS A 483 -16.14 -3.93 -23.11
CA LYS A 483 -17.22 -4.58 -23.88
C LYS A 483 -18.48 -3.71 -24.02
N HIS A 484 -18.82 -2.91 -23.00
CA HIS A 484 -20.08 -2.15 -22.98
C HIS A 484 -19.98 -0.82 -23.73
N THR A 485 -18.83 -0.15 -23.61
CA THR A 485 -18.65 1.26 -24.00
C THR A 485 -17.53 1.44 -25.02
N GLY A 486 -16.88 0.35 -25.46
CA GLY A 486 -15.79 0.42 -26.41
C GLY A 486 -14.54 1.07 -25.81
N MET A 487 -13.95 2.00 -26.56
CA MET A 487 -12.81 2.83 -26.12
C MET A 487 -13.23 4.24 -25.68
N VAL A 488 -14.54 4.53 -25.62
CA VAL A 488 -15.03 5.84 -25.17
C VAL A 488 -14.64 6.03 -23.70
N GLU A 489 -14.03 7.18 -23.39
CA GLU A 489 -13.50 7.53 -22.07
C GLU A 489 -12.64 6.42 -21.44
N THR A 490 -11.96 5.63 -22.28
CA THR A 490 -11.12 4.54 -21.80
C THR A 490 -10.07 5.06 -20.84
N ALA A 491 -9.90 4.35 -19.73
CA ALA A 491 -8.73 4.54 -18.90
C ALA A 491 -7.45 4.41 -19.75
N PRO A 492 -6.35 5.09 -19.37
CA PRO A 492 -5.08 5.09 -20.09
C PRO A 492 -4.34 3.74 -19.98
N VAL A 493 -4.99 2.67 -20.42
CA VAL A 493 -4.54 1.29 -20.29
C VAL A 493 -3.86 0.89 -21.60
N GLY A 494 -2.56 0.59 -21.51
CA GLY A 494 -1.78 0.16 -22.65
C GLY A 494 -0.28 0.08 -22.33
N ILE A 495 0.50 -0.44 -23.27
CA ILE A 495 1.97 -0.51 -23.15
C ILE A 495 2.65 0.85 -23.33
N GLY A 496 1.94 1.83 -23.92
CA GLY A 496 2.48 3.14 -24.27
C GLY A 496 3.30 3.13 -25.56
N PHE A 497 3.31 4.29 -26.23
CA PHE A 497 3.90 4.44 -27.57
C PHE A 497 5.39 4.07 -27.64
N ILE A 498 6.17 4.38 -26.60
CA ILE A 498 7.61 4.14 -26.61
C ILE A 498 7.93 2.65 -26.62
N LEU A 499 7.24 1.85 -25.79
CA LEU A 499 7.49 0.42 -25.73
C LEU A 499 6.97 -0.28 -27.00
N LEU A 500 5.94 0.27 -27.64
CA LEU A 500 5.53 -0.14 -28.97
C LEU A 500 6.63 0.15 -30.02
N ILE A 501 7.23 1.35 -30.01
CA ILE A 501 8.36 1.66 -30.90
C ILE A 501 9.53 0.71 -30.66
N VAL A 502 9.83 0.38 -29.41
CA VAL A 502 10.91 -0.55 -29.06
C VAL A 502 10.72 -1.91 -29.72
N ILE A 503 9.51 -2.49 -29.66
CA ILE A 503 9.26 -3.78 -30.32
C ILE A 503 9.31 -3.65 -31.84
N LEU A 504 8.79 -2.56 -32.42
CA LEU A 504 8.85 -2.33 -33.87
C LEU A 504 10.29 -2.19 -34.37
N ILE A 505 11.16 -1.48 -33.64
CA ILE A 505 12.60 -1.38 -33.95
C ILE A 505 13.25 -2.76 -33.90
N TRP A 506 12.96 -3.56 -32.86
CA TRP A 506 13.51 -4.91 -32.76
C TRP A 506 13.07 -5.80 -33.93
N LEU A 507 11.79 -5.78 -34.29
CA LEU A 507 11.27 -6.52 -35.43
C LEU A 507 11.94 -6.08 -36.73
N TYR A 508 12.07 -4.76 -36.96
CA TYR A 508 12.79 -4.23 -38.12
C TYR A 508 14.24 -4.70 -38.17
N LEU A 509 14.98 -4.65 -37.06
CA LEU A 509 16.35 -5.13 -36.98
C LEU A 509 16.44 -6.63 -37.25
N TRP A 510 15.49 -7.42 -36.73
CA TRP A 510 15.40 -8.85 -36.97
C TRP A 510 15.13 -9.17 -38.44
N PHE A 511 14.17 -8.48 -39.07
CA PHE A 511 13.84 -8.68 -40.49
C PHE A 511 14.95 -8.25 -41.44
N THR A 512 15.65 -7.15 -41.15
CA THR A 512 16.67 -6.61 -42.05
C THR A 512 18.07 -7.21 -41.88
N LYS A 513 18.42 -7.66 -40.67
CA LYS A 513 19.77 -8.18 -40.37
C LYS A 513 19.79 -9.66 -40.02
N GLY A 514 18.67 -10.18 -39.50
CA GLY A 514 18.61 -11.52 -38.95
C GLY A 514 19.62 -11.76 -37.82
N LYS A 515 19.72 -13.02 -37.38
CA LYS A 515 20.65 -13.40 -36.31
C LYS A 515 22.12 -13.17 -36.67
N GLN A 516 22.50 -13.42 -37.92
CA GLN A 516 23.89 -13.29 -38.37
C GLN A 516 24.32 -11.83 -38.48
N GLY A 517 23.53 -10.97 -39.12
CA GLY A 517 23.88 -9.55 -39.25
C GLY A 517 23.91 -8.81 -37.91
N LEU A 518 23.11 -9.23 -36.93
CA LEU A 518 23.18 -8.70 -35.56
C LEU A 518 24.49 -9.11 -34.85
N LYS A 519 24.95 -10.35 -35.05
CA LYS A 519 26.25 -10.82 -34.51
C LYS A 519 27.43 -10.09 -35.17
N GLU A 520 27.39 -9.91 -36.49
CA GLU A 520 28.43 -9.18 -37.23
C GLU A 520 28.59 -7.73 -36.75
N LYS A 521 27.49 -7.13 -36.26
CA LYS A 521 27.48 -5.80 -35.64
C LYS A 521 27.88 -5.79 -34.17
N GLY A 522 28.31 -6.93 -33.61
CA GLY A 522 28.92 -7.03 -32.29
C GLY A 522 27.97 -7.33 -31.11
N LEU A 523 26.69 -7.65 -31.35
CA LEU A 523 25.84 -8.25 -30.32
C LEU A 523 26.30 -9.67 -30.01
N SER A 524 26.34 -10.04 -28.72
CA SER A 524 26.63 -11.43 -28.35
C SER A 524 25.46 -12.35 -28.74
N GLY A 525 25.75 -13.63 -28.97
CA GLY A 525 24.71 -14.62 -29.23
C GLY A 525 23.70 -14.76 -28.10
N GLU A 526 24.12 -14.51 -26.86
CA GLU A 526 23.26 -14.52 -25.67
C GLU A 526 22.30 -13.33 -25.65
N ASP A 527 22.77 -12.12 -25.97
CA ASP A 527 21.92 -10.93 -26.05
C ASP A 527 20.85 -11.10 -27.14
N ILE A 528 21.21 -11.68 -28.28
CA ILE A 528 20.25 -11.93 -29.38
C ILE A 528 19.20 -12.95 -28.95
N ASN A 529 19.60 -14.06 -28.34
CA ASN A 529 18.65 -15.07 -27.84
C ASN A 529 17.75 -14.48 -26.74
N LEU A 530 18.28 -13.63 -25.86
CA LEU A 530 17.50 -12.92 -24.85
C LEU A 530 16.50 -11.97 -25.53
N GLY A 531 16.91 -11.21 -26.55
CA GLY A 531 16.04 -10.31 -27.31
C GLY A 531 14.86 -11.05 -27.96
N ILE A 532 15.12 -12.21 -28.58
CA ILE A 532 14.07 -13.08 -29.13
C ILE A 532 13.13 -13.51 -28.01
N LEU A 533 13.65 -14.07 -26.92
CA LEU A 533 12.86 -14.58 -25.81
C LEU A 533 11.93 -13.50 -25.21
N VAL A 534 12.47 -12.32 -24.86
CA VAL A 534 11.67 -11.25 -24.25
C VAL A 534 10.68 -10.65 -25.25
N SER A 535 11.01 -10.59 -26.55
CA SER A 535 10.06 -10.15 -27.58
C SER A 535 8.89 -11.11 -27.73
N VAL A 536 9.13 -12.43 -27.70
CA VAL A 536 8.07 -13.45 -27.73
C VAL A 536 7.19 -13.37 -26.48
N PHE A 537 7.79 -13.24 -25.30
CA PHE A 537 7.04 -13.13 -24.04
C PHE A 537 6.20 -11.84 -24.01
N ALA A 538 6.73 -10.73 -24.50
CA ALA A 538 5.99 -9.49 -24.63
C ALA A 538 4.78 -9.66 -25.57
N ILE A 539 4.96 -10.26 -26.76
CA ILE A 539 3.88 -10.49 -27.73
C ILE A 539 2.80 -11.40 -27.14
N ILE A 540 3.18 -12.55 -26.56
CA ILE A 540 2.23 -13.47 -25.91
C ILE A 540 1.43 -12.73 -24.85
N SER A 541 2.09 -11.97 -23.98
CA SER A 541 1.43 -11.25 -22.91
C SER A 541 0.48 -10.16 -23.41
N MET A 542 0.89 -9.42 -24.45
CA MET A 542 0.03 -8.43 -25.10
C MET A 542 -1.20 -9.09 -25.74
N VAL A 543 -1.02 -10.19 -26.48
CA VAL A 543 -2.13 -10.93 -27.10
C VAL A 543 -3.10 -11.45 -26.04
N MET A 544 -2.59 -12.04 -24.97
CA MET A 544 -3.40 -12.54 -23.86
C MET A 544 -4.15 -11.42 -23.10
N SER A 545 -3.72 -10.16 -23.20
CA SER A 545 -4.43 -9.01 -22.61
C SER A 545 -5.66 -8.57 -23.41
N LEU A 546 -5.84 -9.06 -24.64
CA LEU A 546 -6.89 -8.63 -25.55
C LEU A 546 -8.22 -9.36 -25.29
N ASN A 547 -9.34 -8.72 -25.66
CA ASN A 547 -10.67 -9.34 -25.65
C ASN A 547 -10.86 -10.42 -26.74
N VAL A 548 -10.02 -10.43 -27.77
CA VAL A 548 -10.01 -11.47 -28.81
C VAL A 548 -9.33 -12.75 -28.35
N PHE A 549 -8.54 -12.70 -27.27
CA PHE A 549 -7.98 -13.91 -26.69
C PHE A 549 -9.10 -14.70 -25.99
N PRO A 550 -9.23 -16.02 -26.26
CA PRO A 550 -10.44 -16.78 -25.95
C PRO A 550 -10.49 -17.22 -24.48
N TRP A 551 -10.46 -16.27 -23.54
CA TRP A 551 -10.51 -16.54 -22.10
C TRP A 551 -11.74 -17.34 -21.70
N ASP A 552 -12.91 -17.02 -22.25
CA ASP A 552 -14.15 -17.72 -21.90
C ASP A 552 -14.10 -19.19 -22.34
N ARG A 553 -13.51 -19.48 -23.50
CA ARG A 553 -13.33 -20.86 -23.95
C ARG A 553 -12.32 -21.63 -23.11
N ILE A 554 -11.26 -20.97 -22.62
CA ILE A 554 -10.27 -21.60 -21.73
C ILE A 554 -10.93 -21.92 -20.38
N GLN A 555 -11.76 -21.02 -19.87
CA GLN A 555 -12.49 -21.18 -18.62
C GLN A 555 -13.44 -22.39 -18.66
N THR A 556 -14.03 -22.71 -19.81
CA THR A 556 -14.97 -23.86 -19.93
C THR A 556 -14.30 -25.22 -20.13
N VAL A 557 -12.97 -25.28 -20.33
CA VAL A 557 -12.28 -26.56 -20.59
C VAL A 557 -12.32 -27.49 -19.38
N ASN A 558 -12.01 -26.98 -18.18
CA ASN A 558 -12.07 -27.74 -16.93
C ASN A 558 -12.09 -26.80 -15.71
N GLY A 559 -12.44 -27.33 -14.53
CA GLY A 559 -12.55 -26.54 -13.30
C GLY A 559 -11.24 -25.87 -12.84
N VAL A 560 -10.08 -26.49 -13.10
CA VAL A 560 -8.77 -25.91 -12.71
C VAL A 560 -8.47 -24.66 -13.55
N LEU A 561 -8.66 -24.75 -14.87
CA LEU A 561 -8.51 -23.61 -15.77
C LEU A 561 -9.57 -22.55 -15.47
N ALA A 562 -10.79 -22.94 -15.06
CA ALA A 562 -11.80 -21.99 -14.63
C ALA A 562 -11.31 -21.13 -13.46
N VAL A 563 -10.76 -21.76 -12.43
CA VAL A 563 -10.21 -21.07 -11.25
C VAL A 563 -9.01 -20.19 -11.63
N LEU A 564 -8.06 -20.69 -12.42
CA LEU A 564 -6.86 -19.95 -12.85
C LEU A 564 -7.18 -18.76 -13.77
N VAL A 565 -8.22 -18.87 -14.61
CA VAL A 565 -8.66 -17.75 -15.46
C VAL A 565 -9.41 -16.74 -14.61
N SER A 566 -10.33 -17.17 -13.75
CA SER A 566 -11.06 -16.25 -12.88
C SER A 566 -10.15 -15.53 -11.86
N SER A 567 -9.07 -16.16 -11.39
CA SER A 567 -8.08 -15.51 -10.50
C SER A 567 -7.39 -14.31 -11.16
N LEU A 568 -7.25 -14.32 -12.49
CA LEU A 568 -6.64 -13.22 -13.23
C LEU A 568 -7.43 -11.91 -13.07
N GLN A 569 -8.76 -11.97 -12.90
CA GLN A 569 -9.80 -10.91 -12.84
C GLN A 569 -9.79 -9.87 -13.98
N PHE A 570 -8.63 -9.41 -14.44
CA PHE A 570 -8.42 -8.41 -15.48
C PHE A 570 -7.30 -8.87 -16.43
N PRO A 571 -7.61 -9.16 -17.71
CA PRO A 571 -6.59 -9.49 -18.71
C PRO A 571 -5.51 -8.42 -18.86
N THR A 572 -5.85 -7.15 -18.59
CA THR A 572 -4.91 -6.02 -18.61
C THR A 572 -3.69 -6.21 -17.70
N ARG A 573 -3.78 -7.03 -16.64
CA ARG A 573 -2.65 -7.36 -15.75
C ARG A 573 -1.44 -7.95 -16.48
N LEU A 574 -1.67 -8.63 -17.60
CA LEU A 574 -0.62 -9.18 -18.46
C LEU A 574 0.26 -8.10 -19.10
N LEU A 575 -0.21 -6.85 -19.20
CA LEU A 575 0.64 -5.75 -19.63
C LEU A 575 1.80 -5.49 -18.66
N THR A 576 1.70 -5.91 -17.40
CA THR A 576 2.82 -5.91 -16.44
C THR A 576 4.03 -6.68 -16.97
N ILE A 577 3.79 -7.87 -17.53
CA ILE A 577 4.84 -8.73 -18.09
C ILE A 577 5.34 -8.14 -19.40
N ALA A 578 4.43 -7.69 -20.28
CA ALA A 578 4.82 -7.05 -21.53
C ALA A 578 5.75 -5.85 -21.29
N ASN A 579 5.39 -4.99 -20.33
CA ASN A 579 6.14 -3.80 -19.96
C ASN A 579 7.60 -4.13 -19.58
N ILE A 580 7.81 -5.02 -18.60
CA ILE A 580 9.17 -5.35 -18.16
C ILE A 580 10.00 -6.04 -19.27
N MET A 581 9.37 -6.88 -20.10
CA MET A 581 10.05 -7.55 -21.21
C MET A 581 10.47 -6.55 -22.31
N LEU A 582 9.63 -5.56 -22.61
CA LEU A 582 9.94 -4.50 -23.56
C LEU A 582 11.01 -3.53 -23.03
N VAL A 583 11.05 -3.26 -21.72
CA VAL A 583 12.14 -2.49 -21.10
C VAL A 583 13.49 -3.20 -21.26
N VAL A 584 13.52 -4.53 -21.09
CA VAL A 584 14.72 -5.34 -21.35
C VAL A 584 15.10 -5.28 -22.82
N LEU A 585 14.13 -5.38 -23.72
CA LEU A 585 14.34 -5.27 -25.16
C LEU A 585 14.95 -3.92 -25.55
N ALA A 586 14.46 -2.82 -24.95
CA ALA A 586 15.02 -1.49 -25.13
C ALA A 586 16.50 -1.41 -24.73
N GLY A 587 16.88 -2.10 -23.64
CA GLY A 587 18.28 -2.18 -23.21
C GLY A 587 19.17 -2.96 -24.18
N ILE A 588 18.65 -4.03 -24.79
CA ILE A 588 19.35 -4.79 -25.85
C ILE A 588 19.55 -3.92 -27.09
N ILE A 589 18.53 -3.17 -27.51
CA ILE A 589 18.65 -2.21 -28.62
C ILE A 589 19.65 -1.12 -28.25
N GLY A 590 19.60 -0.57 -27.04
CA GLY A 590 20.59 0.42 -26.57
C GLY A 590 22.02 -0.12 -26.66
N LYS A 591 22.24 -1.38 -26.27
CA LYS A 591 23.54 -2.07 -26.42
C LYS A 591 23.94 -2.24 -27.89
N TYR A 592 23.00 -2.61 -28.76
CA TYR A 592 23.24 -2.72 -30.20
C TYR A 592 23.70 -1.38 -30.81
N VAL A 593 23.02 -0.29 -30.47
CA VAL A 593 23.36 1.04 -31.00
C VAL A 593 24.75 1.46 -30.51
N LEU A 594 25.10 1.17 -29.25
CA LEU A 594 26.44 1.44 -28.69
C LEU A 594 27.55 0.67 -29.42
N VAL A 595 27.36 -0.63 -29.66
CA VAL A 595 28.39 -1.45 -30.34
C VAL A 595 28.48 -1.14 -31.84
N SER A 596 27.42 -0.57 -32.43
CA SER A 596 27.41 -0.13 -33.84
C SER A 596 28.32 1.08 -34.13
N GLY A 597 28.93 1.69 -33.11
CA GLY A 597 30.04 2.65 -33.27
C GLY A 597 29.68 4.05 -33.79
N LYS A 598 28.38 4.37 -33.91
CA LYS A 598 27.92 5.70 -34.32
C LYS A 598 27.44 6.49 -33.10
N GLU A 599 28.38 7.05 -32.33
CA GLU A 599 28.09 7.74 -31.06
C GLU A 599 26.99 8.81 -31.17
N SER A 600 26.93 9.55 -32.28
CA SER A 600 25.85 10.53 -32.55
C SER A 600 24.47 9.88 -32.66
N LEU A 601 24.36 8.68 -33.25
CA LEU A 601 23.11 7.92 -33.30
C LEU A 601 22.75 7.30 -31.96
N VAL A 602 23.73 6.91 -31.14
CA VAL A 602 23.49 6.44 -29.77
C VAL A 602 22.90 7.57 -28.93
N GLY A 603 23.55 8.73 -28.94
CA GLY A 603 23.08 9.92 -28.23
C GLY A 603 21.68 10.32 -28.69
N GLY A 604 21.47 10.40 -30.01
CA GLY A 604 20.16 10.67 -30.61
C GLY A 604 19.08 9.66 -30.17
N PHE A 605 19.35 8.36 -30.30
CA PHE A 605 18.40 7.31 -29.89
C PHE A 605 18.01 7.41 -28.41
N VAL A 606 19.00 7.52 -27.52
CA VAL A 606 18.76 7.61 -26.08
C VAL A 606 17.99 8.89 -25.76
N ILE A 607 18.42 10.05 -26.28
CA ILE A 607 17.75 11.34 -26.03
C ILE A 607 16.33 11.34 -26.58
N SER A 608 16.09 10.82 -27.78
CA SER A 608 14.74 10.77 -28.38
C SER A 608 13.81 9.86 -27.60
N ILE A 609 14.22 8.64 -27.26
CA ILE A 609 13.39 7.74 -26.44
C ILE A 609 13.13 8.36 -25.08
N CYS A 610 14.16 8.96 -24.47
CA CYS A 610 14.03 9.60 -23.18
C CYS A 610 13.03 10.77 -23.21
N GLY A 611 13.21 11.68 -24.15
CA GLY A 611 12.36 12.86 -24.32
C GLY A 611 10.91 12.48 -24.62
N LEU A 612 10.67 11.50 -25.50
CA LEU A 612 9.33 11.01 -25.79
C LEU A 612 8.67 10.34 -24.59
N THR A 613 9.44 9.58 -23.80
CA THR A 613 8.95 8.96 -22.56
C THR A 613 8.49 10.00 -21.57
N VAL A 614 9.33 11.01 -21.33
CA VAL A 614 8.98 12.12 -20.45
C VAL A 614 7.74 12.85 -20.99
N LEU A 615 7.73 13.22 -22.28
CA LEU A 615 6.63 13.97 -22.89
C LEU A 615 5.29 13.25 -22.75
N THR A 616 5.22 11.99 -23.16
CA THR A 616 3.97 11.20 -23.12
C THR A 616 3.50 10.92 -21.69
N SER A 617 4.42 10.61 -20.79
CA SER A 617 4.10 10.28 -19.39
C SER A 617 3.69 11.51 -18.60
N LEU A 618 4.41 12.63 -18.76
CA LEU A 618 4.08 13.90 -18.13
C LEU A 618 2.75 14.44 -18.67
N PHE A 619 2.52 14.38 -19.99
CA PHE A 619 1.24 14.75 -20.56
C PHE A 619 0.11 13.93 -19.94
N GLY A 620 0.26 12.60 -19.88
CA GLY A 620 -0.74 11.71 -19.27
C GLY A 620 -1.02 12.04 -17.81
N MET A 621 0.02 12.16 -16.98
CA MET A 621 -0.14 12.53 -15.57
C MET A 621 -0.76 13.91 -15.41
N ASN A 622 -0.38 14.88 -16.24
CA ASN A 622 -0.92 16.23 -16.20
C ASN A 622 -2.40 16.25 -16.59
N ASP A 623 -2.80 15.52 -17.63
CA ASP A 623 -4.20 15.43 -18.04
C ASP A 623 -5.07 14.82 -16.93
N HIS A 624 -4.55 13.81 -16.22
CA HIS A 624 -5.24 13.21 -15.05
C HIS A 624 -5.33 14.16 -13.87
N LEU A 625 -4.30 14.97 -13.60
CA LEU A 625 -4.36 16.00 -12.55
C LEU A 625 -5.37 17.10 -12.85
N HIS A 626 -5.60 17.43 -14.12
CA HIS A 626 -6.53 18.49 -14.51
C HIS A 626 -7.98 18.02 -14.60
N LYS A 627 -8.22 16.78 -15.05
CA LYS A 627 -9.55 16.25 -15.33
C LYS A 627 -10.03 15.20 -14.34
N GLY A 628 -9.11 14.57 -13.63
CA GLY A 628 -9.42 13.52 -12.66
C GLY A 628 -10.13 14.06 -11.44
N LYS A 629 -10.98 13.22 -10.86
CA LYS A 629 -11.58 13.48 -9.56
C LYS A 629 -10.51 13.47 -8.47
N TYR A 630 -10.74 14.25 -7.42
CA TYR A 630 -9.78 14.41 -6.33
C TYR A 630 -10.46 14.23 -4.97
N MET A 631 -9.67 13.83 -3.99
CA MET A 631 -10.10 13.60 -2.62
C MET A 631 -9.16 14.30 -1.63
N LYS A 632 -9.74 14.96 -0.62
CA LYS A 632 -9.02 15.64 0.47
C LYS A 632 -9.44 15.04 1.82
N ILE A 633 -8.74 13.97 2.20
CA ILE A 633 -9.02 13.24 3.43
C ILE A 633 -7.82 13.31 4.37
N TYR A 634 -8.06 13.68 5.62
CA TYR A 634 -7.03 13.91 6.62
C TYR A 634 -7.05 12.84 7.72
N GLY A 635 -8.23 12.38 8.10
CA GLY A 635 -8.44 11.34 9.12
C GLY A 635 -9.47 10.26 8.71
N PRO A 636 -9.71 9.28 9.59
CA PRO A 636 -10.59 8.14 9.31
C PRO A 636 -12.06 8.54 9.13
N SER A 637 -12.55 9.58 9.84
CA SER A 637 -13.93 10.07 9.71
C SER A 637 -14.26 10.51 8.27
N GLY A 638 -13.29 11.10 7.56
CA GLY A 638 -13.46 11.49 6.15
C GLY A 638 -13.49 10.34 5.15
N MET A 639 -13.14 9.10 5.56
CA MET A 639 -13.24 7.90 4.71
C MET A 639 -14.49 7.07 5.00
N GLY A 640 -15.01 7.15 6.22
CA GLY A 640 -15.99 6.21 6.75
C GLY A 640 -15.37 4.87 7.17
N TYR A 641 -16.12 4.09 7.94
CA TYR A 641 -15.65 2.83 8.54
C TYR A 641 -16.13 1.56 7.81
N GLY A 642 -17.19 1.65 7.01
CA GLY A 642 -17.83 0.49 6.39
C GLY A 642 -17.43 0.15 4.97
N TYR A 643 -16.66 1.00 4.29
CA TYR A 643 -16.26 0.73 2.91
C TYR A 643 -15.27 -0.45 2.84
N ILE A 644 -15.68 -1.51 2.13
CA ILE A 644 -14.83 -2.64 1.73
C ILE A 644 -14.89 -2.84 0.22
N ALA A 645 -13.73 -3.09 -0.40
CA ALA A 645 -13.67 -3.34 -1.85
C ALA A 645 -14.14 -4.76 -2.17
N GLY A 646 -15.29 -4.90 -2.83
CA GLY A 646 -15.81 -6.18 -3.35
C GLY A 646 -16.24 -7.22 -2.30
N ALA A 647 -16.10 -6.90 -1.01
CA ALA A 647 -16.49 -7.74 0.13
C ALA A 647 -15.93 -9.17 0.13
N GLU A 648 -14.79 -9.39 -0.54
CA GLU A 648 -14.26 -10.72 -0.86
C GLU A 648 -13.89 -11.54 0.40
N TYR A 649 -13.57 -10.88 1.52
CA TYR A 649 -13.08 -11.53 2.74
C TYR A 649 -14.12 -11.59 3.88
N LEU A 650 -15.39 -11.31 3.57
CA LEU A 650 -16.48 -11.60 4.50
C LEU A 650 -16.72 -13.11 4.56
N PRO A 651 -17.07 -13.65 5.74
CA PRO A 651 -17.70 -14.96 5.83
C PRO A 651 -18.89 -15.05 4.87
N TYR A 652 -19.00 -16.18 4.16
CA TYR A 652 -20.02 -16.35 3.13
C TYR A 652 -21.42 -16.39 3.74
N GLY A 653 -22.31 -15.50 3.29
CA GLY A 653 -23.66 -15.35 3.83
C GLY A 653 -23.83 -14.16 4.78
N THR A 654 -22.76 -13.42 5.08
CA THR A 654 -22.82 -12.19 5.89
C THR A 654 -23.66 -11.11 5.19
N ASP A 655 -24.69 -10.64 5.88
CA ASP A 655 -25.43 -9.43 5.54
C ASP A 655 -24.67 -8.21 6.06
N GLN A 656 -24.15 -7.42 5.12
CA GLN A 656 -23.37 -6.21 5.39
C GLN A 656 -24.22 -5.10 6.03
N THR A 657 -25.53 -5.07 5.78
CA THR A 657 -26.39 -3.99 6.30
C THR A 657 -26.56 -4.06 7.82
N ARG A 658 -26.29 -5.23 8.41
CA ARG A 658 -26.32 -5.46 9.86
C ARG A 658 -24.98 -5.17 10.56
N LEU A 659 -23.92 -4.88 9.80
CA LEU A 659 -22.59 -4.59 10.34
C LEU A 659 -22.47 -3.10 10.70
N VAL A 660 -23.22 -2.70 11.73
CA VAL A 660 -23.22 -1.34 12.27
C VAL A 660 -22.57 -1.31 13.65
N PHE A 661 -22.32 -0.10 14.16
CA PHE A 661 -22.01 0.06 15.59
C PHE A 661 -23.23 -0.40 16.38
N ARG A 662 -23.04 -1.34 17.30
CA ARG A 662 -24.11 -1.84 18.18
C ARG A 662 -23.55 -2.31 19.51
N ASN A 663 -24.43 -2.43 20.50
CA ASN A 663 -24.12 -3.00 21.80
C ASN A 663 -24.12 -4.54 21.72
N PRO A 664 -23.49 -5.24 22.69
CA PRO A 664 -23.67 -6.68 22.83
C PRO A 664 -25.15 -7.04 23.04
N GLU A 665 -25.56 -8.15 22.44
CA GLU A 665 -26.93 -8.68 22.51
C GLU A 665 -26.91 -10.00 23.27
N SER A 666 -27.98 -10.33 23.98
CA SER A 666 -28.10 -11.58 24.72
C SER A 666 -29.44 -12.28 24.48
N SER A 667 -29.48 -13.59 24.73
CA SER A 667 -30.74 -14.34 24.83
C SER A 667 -31.55 -13.91 26.07
N GLU A 668 -32.85 -14.21 26.07
CA GLU A 668 -33.79 -13.75 27.13
C GLU A 668 -33.37 -14.15 28.55
N ASN A 669 -32.62 -15.25 28.72
CA ASN A 669 -32.14 -15.74 30.01
C ASN A 669 -30.84 -15.08 30.51
N VAL A 670 -30.19 -14.22 29.71
CA VAL A 670 -28.93 -13.57 30.08
C VAL A 670 -29.14 -12.06 30.16
N CYS A 671 -28.85 -11.48 31.33
CA CYS A 671 -28.95 -10.05 31.56
C CYS A 671 -27.57 -9.39 31.47
N ILE A 672 -27.46 -8.29 30.74
CA ILE A 672 -26.23 -7.50 30.61
C ILE A 672 -26.33 -6.26 31.51
N GLU A 673 -25.40 -6.11 32.45
CA GLU A 673 -25.33 -4.93 33.33
C GLU A 673 -24.49 -3.81 32.74
N GLY A 674 -23.49 -4.16 31.94
CA GLY A 674 -22.59 -3.20 31.32
C GLY A 674 -21.55 -3.89 30.44
N PHE A 675 -20.91 -3.12 29.58
CA PHE A 675 -19.85 -3.63 28.71
C PHE A 675 -18.81 -2.57 28.40
N GLU A 676 -17.60 -3.01 28.06
CA GLU A 676 -16.54 -2.19 27.53
C GLU A 676 -16.03 -2.81 26.21
N LYS A 677 -16.14 -2.05 25.12
CA LYS A 677 -15.65 -2.47 23.80
C LYS A 677 -14.29 -1.83 23.51
N GLY A 678 -13.26 -2.66 23.44
CA GLY A 678 -11.97 -2.34 22.85
C GLY A 678 -11.92 -2.64 21.35
N ALA A 679 -10.71 -2.69 20.79
CA ALA A 679 -10.49 -2.84 19.34
C ALA A 679 -10.97 -4.21 18.78
N LEU A 680 -10.49 -5.32 19.34
CA LEU A 680 -10.93 -6.70 19.04
C LEU A 680 -11.13 -7.48 20.36
N LYS A 681 -11.63 -6.75 21.36
CA LYS A 681 -11.85 -7.22 22.72
C LYS A 681 -13.15 -6.61 23.22
N VAL A 682 -14.02 -7.42 23.82
CA VAL A 682 -15.24 -6.96 24.49
C VAL A 682 -15.31 -7.61 25.85
N ASP A 683 -15.40 -6.79 26.89
CA ASP A 683 -15.66 -7.24 28.26
C ASP A 683 -17.14 -6.96 28.56
N VAL A 684 -17.89 -7.99 28.98
CA VAL A 684 -19.32 -7.87 29.28
C VAL A 684 -19.59 -8.38 30.69
N ASN A 685 -20.16 -7.53 31.54
CA ASN A 685 -20.68 -7.92 32.84
C ASN A 685 -22.11 -8.44 32.66
N CYS A 686 -22.32 -9.73 32.92
CA CYS A 686 -23.61 -10.38 32.75
C CYS A 686 -23.87 -11.49 33.76
N TYR A 687 -25.15 -11.86 33.89
CA TYR A 687 -25.58 -13.00 34.68
C TYR A 687 -26.67 -13.80 33.96
N ASN A 688 -26.67 -15.12 34.14
CA ASN A 688 -27.66 -16.03 33.56
C ASN A 688 -28.69 -16.46 34.62
N ILE A 689 -29.94 -16.06 34.41
CA ILE A 689 -31.08 -16.37 35.29
C ILE A 689 -31.88 -17.58 34.85
N GLY A 690 -31.60 -18.13 33.66
CA GLY A 690 -32.32 -19.28 33.11
C GLY A 690 -31.78 -20.61 33.62
N SER A 691 -32.62 -21.64 33.54
CA SER A 691 -32.28 -23.03 33.91
C SER A 691 -31.50 -23.77 32.80
N GLY A 692 -30.69 -23.05 32.03
CA GLY A 692 -29.99 -23.59 30.85
C GLY A 692 -28.99 -22.61 30.25
N GLU A 693 -28.25 -23.08 29.24
CA GLU A 693 -27.25 -22.27 28.54
C GLU A 693 -27.90 -21.06 27.85
N GLY A 694 -27.34 -19.88 28.10
CA GLY A 694 -27.65 -18.65 27.37
C GLY A 694 -26.64 -18.35 26.27
N ILE A 695 -26.96 -17.37 25.43
CA ILE A 695 -26.09 -16.90 24.35
C ILE A 695 -25.83 -15.41 24.55
N LEU A 696 -24.56 -15.04 24.45
CA LEU A 696 -24.10 -13.66 24.42
C LEU A 696 -23.40 -13.37 23.09
N THR A 697 -23.92 -12.42 22.33
CA THR A 697 -23.46 -12.05 20.98
C THR A 697 -22.74 -10.71 21.02
N MET A 698 -21.49 -10.71 20.57
CA MET A 698 -20.63 -9.53 20.56
C MET A 698 -20.77 -8.74 19.25
N PRO A 699 -20.58 -7.41 19.26
CA PRO A 699 -20.51 -6.57 18.06
C PRO A 699 -19.16 -6.72 17.35
N LEU A 700 -18.82 -7.95 16.99
CA LEU A 700 -17.59 -8.37 16.31
C LEU A 700 -17.94 -9.41 15.24
N LEU A 701 -17.31 -9.31 14.08
CA LEU A 701 -17.43 -10.29 12.99
C LEU A 701 -16.53 -11.49 13.30
N TYR A 702 -17.11 -12.68 13.21
CA TYR A 702 -16.47 -13.93 13.56
C TYR A 702 -15.42 -14.32 12.52
N TYR A 703 -14.20 -14.48 13.02
CA TYR A 703 -13.08 -15.08 12.33
C TYR A 703 -12.41 -16.06 13.30
N LYS A 704 -11.91 -17.20 12.78
CA LYS A 704 -11.22 -18.21 13.59
C LYS A 704 -10.12 -17.57 14.46
N GLY A 705 -10.22 -17.71 15.78
CA GLY A 705 -9.22 -17.21 16.73
C GLY A 705 -9.80 -16.35 17.87
N TYR A 706 -11.09 -16.03 17.85
CA TYR A 706 -11.75 -15.48 19.04
C TYR A 706 -11.84 -16.53 20.15
N VAL A 707 -11.51 -16.10 21.37
CA VAL A 707 -11.64 -16.88 22.61
C VAL A 707 -12.40 -16.05 23.63
N ALA A 708 -13.15 -16.73 24.50
CA ALA A 708 -13.86 -16.11 25.61
C ALA A 708 -13.48 -16.81 26.91
N TYR A 709 -13.34 -16.04 27.98
CA TYR A 709 -13.09 -16.56 29.32
C TYR A 709 -13.65 -15.63 30.38
N ASP A 710 -13.97 -16.21 31.54
CA ASP A 710 -14.30 -15.43 32.73
C ASP A 710 -13.06 -14.70 33.26
N VAL A 711 -13.20 -13.41 33.56
CA VAL A 711 -12.07 -12.55 33.91
C VAL A 711 -11.39 -12.97 35.22
N ASP A 712 -12.11 -13.55 36.17
CA ASP A 712 -11.59 -13.86 37.51
C ASP A 712 -11.03 -15.29 37.59
N THR A 713 -11.82 -16.26 37.17
CA THR A 713 -11.49 -17.69 37.21
C THR A 713 -10.57 -18.14 36.07
N LYS A 714 -10.55 -17.38 34.96
CA LYS A 714 -9.89 -17.76 33.69
C LYS A 714 -10.47 -19.02 33.04
N GLU A 715 -11.66 -19.46 33.44
CA GLU A 715 -12.35 -20.56 32.79
C GLU A 715 -12.73 -20.17 31.36
N GLU A 716 -12.41 -21.03 30.38
CA GLU A 716 -12.72 -20.79 28.98
C GLU A 716 -14.18 -21.11 28.67
N LEU A 717 -14.81 -20.24 27.89
CA LEU A 717 -16.20 -20.36 27.44
C LEU A 717 -16.23 -20.69 25.95
N GLU A 718 -17.21 -21.48 25.52
CA GLU A 718 -17.33 -21.88 24.11
C GLU A 718 -17.70 -20.67 23.23
N VAL A 719 -16.82 -20.33 22.30
CA VAL A 719 -17.05 -19.33 21.26
C VAL A 719 -17.43 -20.02 19.95
N PHE A 720 -18.47 -19.52 19.29
CA PHE A 720 -18.95 -20.06 18.02
C PHE A 720 -19.37 -18.96 17.04
N ASP A 721 -19.56 -19.37 15.79
CA ASP A 721 -20.05 -18.55 14.68
C ASP A 721 -21.57 -18.38 14.81
N GLY A 722 -22.01 -17.20 15.25
CA GLY A 722 -23.42 -16.92 15.54
C GLY A 722 -24.20 -16.34 14.36
N GLU A 723 -25.34 -15.74 14.67
CA GLU A 723 -26.19 -15.12 13.65
C GLU A 723 -25.44 -13.99 12.92
N ASN A 724 -25.59 -13.96 11.59
CA ASN A 724 -24.86 -13.05 10.69
C ASN A 724 -23.34 -13.08 10.87
N HIS A 725 -22.80 -14.22 11.28
CA HIS A 725 -21.40 -14.40 11.64
C HIS A 725 -20.89 -13.50 12.76
N SER A 726 -21.74 -13.22 13.75
CA SER A 726 -21.33 -12.47 14.94
C SER A 726 -20.59 -13.38 15.92
N VAL A 727 -19.53 -12.89 16.56
CA VAL A 727 -18.84 -13.64 17.62
C VAL A 727 -19.80 -13.90 18.77
N SER A 728 -20.12 -15.17 19.03
CA SER A 728 -21.12 -15.57 20.05
C SER A 728 -20.49 -16.50 21.08
N VAL A 729 -20.92 -16.37 22.34
CA VAL A 729 -20.39 -17.11 23.49
C VAL A 729 -21.54 -17.80 24.21
N LYS A 730 -21.36 -19.08 24.57
CA LYS A 730 -22.31 -19.78 25.45
C LYS A 730 -22.08 -19.39 26.91
N VAL A 731 -23.15 -19.01 27.59
CA VAL A 731 -23.13 -18.59 28.99
C VAL A 731 -23.76 -19.69 29.85
N PRO A 732 -23.01 -20.36 30.75
CA PRO A 732 -23.54 -21.44 31.58
C PRO A 732 -24.69 -21.00 32.49
N GLU A 733 -25.52 -21.94 32.90
CA GLU A 733 -26.55 -21.73 33.93
C GLU A 733 -25.90 -21.24 35.23
N GLY A 734 -26.50 -20.23 35.87
CA GLY A 734 -26.02 -19.68 37.13
C GLY A 734 -24.74 -18.85 37.03
N TYR A 735 -24.23 -18.59 35.81
CA TYR A 735 -23.08 -17.71 35.61
C TYR A 735 -23.38 -16.29 36.09
N SER A 736 -22.42 -15.66 36.78
CA SER A 736 -22.44 -14.24 37.16
C SER A 736 -21.00 -13.74 37.24
N GLY A 737 -20.66 -12.76 36.40
CA GLY A 737 -19.30 -12.25 36.31
C GLY A 737 -19.04 -11.49 35.02
N VAL A 738 -17.75 -11.29 34.71
CA VAL A 738 -17.32 -10.56 33.51
C VAL A 738 -16.74 -11.52 32.49
N ILE A 739 -17.40 -11.65 31.33
CA ILE A 739 -16.91 -12.42 30.19
C ILE A 739 -16.02 -11.52 29.33
N CYS A 740 -14.75 -11.88 29.18
CA CYS A 740 -13.82 -11.23 28.25
C CYS A 740 -13.72 -12.04 26.96
N THR A 741 -14.17 -11.47 25.84
CA THR A 741 -14.01 -12.06 24.49
C THR A 741 -12.96 -11.29 23.70
N ARG A 742 -11.96 -11.98 23.15
CA ARG A 742 -10.90 -11.32 22.37
C ARG A 742 -10.31 -12.19 21.26
N PHE A 743 -9.76 -11.55 20.24
CA PHE A 743 -9.00 -12.25 19.19
C PHE A 743 -7.60 -12.66 19.68
N VAL A 744 -7.24 -13.93 19.46
CA VAL A 744 -5.90 -14.46 19.74
C VAL A 744 -5.40 -15.23 18.52
N SER A 745 -4.24 -14.83 18.00
CA SER A 745 -3.61 -15.56 16.90
C SER A 745 -3.21 -16.97 17.32
N PRO A 746 -3.51 -18.02 16.53
CA PRO A 746 -3.05 -19.38 16.81
C PRO A 746 -1.53 -19.48 16.99
N TRP A 747 -1.07 -20.35 17.89
CA TRP A 747 0.36 -20.47 18.25
C TRP A 747 1.26 -20.81 17.05
N TYR A 748 0.77 -21.61 16.09
CA TYR A 748 1.55 -21.99 14.91
C TYR A 748 1.75 -20.83 13.93
N TRP A 749 0.91 -19.78 13.98
CA TRP A 749 1.18 -18.53 13.25
C TRP A 749 2.42 -17.82 13.83
N ARG A 750 2.58 -17.85 15.16
CA ARG A 750 3.77 -17.30 15.84
C ARG A 750 5.05 -18.08 15.51
N VAL A 751 4.94 -19.40 15.37
CA VAL A 751 6.05 -20.22 14.89
C VAL A 751 6.43 -19.86 13.45
N ALA A 752 5.46 -19.64 12.57
CA ALA A 752 5.70 -19.21 11.19
C ALA A 752 6.40 -17.84 11.11
N GLU A 753 6.00 -16.89 11.97
CA GLU A 753 6.68 -15.60 12.14
C GLU A 753 8.13 -15.79 12.57
N GLY A 754 8.40 -16.66 13.55
CA GLY A 754 9.75 -17.02 14.00
C GLY A 754 10.60 -17.63 12.88
N ILE A 755 10.05 -18.56 12.10
CA ILE A 755 10.72 -19.19 10.95
C ILE A 755 11.12 -18.13 9.91
N THR A 756 10.22 -17.19 9.60
CA THR A 756 10.52 -16.08 8.69
C THR A 756 11.70 -15.26 9.19
N VAL A 757 11.68 -14.81 10.45
CA VAL A 757 12.76 -13.99 11.03
C VAL A 757 14.10 -14.73 11.03
N LEU A 758 14.11 -15.99 11.47
CA LEU A 758 15.31 -16.83 11.48
C LEU A 758 15.86 -17.06 10.07
N THR A 759 14.99 -17.25 9.08
CA THR A 759 15.40 -17.45 7.68
C THR A 759 16.06 -16.19 7.12
N VAL A 760 15.44 -15.01 7.31
CA VAL A 760 16.00 -13.73 6.87
C VAL A 760 17.36 -13.50 7.52
N PHE A 761 17.44 -13.69 8.85
CA PHE A 761 18.68 -13.50 9.60
C PHE A 761 19.79 -14.48 9.15
N GLY A 762 19.44 -15.75 8.96
CA GLY A 762 20.34 -16.78 8.46
C GLY A 762 20.92 -16.44 7.09
N VAL A 763 20.09 -15.99 6.15
CA VAL A 763 20.54 -15.55 4.81
C VAL A 763 21.49 -14.36 4.91
N VAL A 764 21.19 -13.36 5.76
CA VAL A 764 22.06 -12.19 5.97
C VAL A 764 23.41 -12.59 6.56
N LEU A 765 23.42 -13.48 7.56
CA LEU A 765 24.66 -13.97 8.17
C LEU A 765 25.51 -14.76 7.18
N LEU A 766 24.90 -15.66 6.41
CA LEU A 766 25.59 -16.41 5.35
C LEU A 766 26.17 -15.47 4.30
N TYR A 767 25.41 -14.46 3.88
CA TYR A 767 25.87 -13.48 2.90
C TYR A 767 27.08 -12.69 3.44
N ARG A 768 27.02 -12.23 4.69
CA ARG A 768 28.14 -11.52 5.34
C ARG A 768 29.38 -12.40 5.47
N ARG A 769 29.21 -13.67 5.86
CA ARG A 769 30.30 -14.65 5.99
C ARG A 769 30.97 -14.91 4.65
N ASP A 770 30.19 -15.22 3.62
CA ASP A 770 30.71 -15.60 2.30
C ASP A 770 31.29 -14.39 1.56
N LYS A 771 30.76 -13.18 1.81
CA LYS A 771 31.38 -11.91 1.38
C LYS A 771 32.74 -11.68 2.02
N LYS A 772 32.89 -11.93 3.33
CA LYS A 772 34.19 -11.84 4.02
C LYS A 772 35.20 -12.86 3.47
N LYS A 773 34.74 -14.04 3.07
CA LYS A 773 35.57 -15.09 2.44
C LYS A 773 35.90 -14.82 0.96
N GLY A 774 35.43 -13.71 0.37
CA GLY A 774 35.68 -13.39 -1.03
C GLY A 774 34.90 -14.25 -2.05
N ILE A 775 34.00 -15.12 -1.59
CA ILE A 775 33.15 -15.97 -2.46
C ILE A 775 32.17 -15.11 -3.26
N ILE A 776 31.69 -14.03 -2.63
CA ILE A 776 30.85 -13.03 -3.27
C ILE A 776 31.77 -11.89 -3.69
N SER A 777 32.20 -11.90 -4.96
CA SER A 777 32.92 -10.76 -5.52
C SER A 777 32.01 -9.54 -5.53
N CYS A 778 32.50 -8.37 -5.10
CA CYS A 778 31.91 -7.12 -5.54
C CYS A 778 32.13 -7.06 -7.06
N GLU A 779 31.11 -7.44 -7.84
CA GLU A 779 31.10 -7.21 -9.29
C GLU A 779 31.39 -5.73 -9.51
N LYS A 780 32.55 -5.42 -10.12
CA LYS A 780 32.92 -4.05 -10.48
C LYS A 780 31.84 -3.45 -11.40
#